data_AF-A0A3C0BGK8-F1
#
_entry.id   AF-A0A3C0BGK8-F1
#
_cell.length_a   1.000
_cell.length_b   1.000
_cell.length_c   1.000
_cell.angle_alpha   90.00
_cell.angle_beta   90.00
_cell.angle_gamma   90.00
#
_symmetry.space_group_name_H-M   'P 1'
#
loop_
_entity.id
_entity.type
_entity.pdbx_description
1 polymer ?
#
loop_
_entity_poly.entity_id
_entity_poly.type
_entity_poly.pdbx_seq_one_letter_code
_entity_poly.pdbx_strand_id
1 'polypeptide(L)'
;YYKWTQWTFIQLFNSWYNNVSQKAEPIAALISLFSTSGNASIDAAHSEIEPFTASDWHAMDEKGQQEVLMHYRLAYLADTMVNWCPALGTVLANDEVSDGFSVRGGHPVERKTMKQWLLRITAYADRLLKGLDTVDWPESIRDIQRNWIGRSQGCSVKFKIKDFNEDLEVFTTRADTLFGVTFMVLAPEHPFVQEITTNEHNEKVEEYLLWAKNRSERERMTEVKKISGQFTGAYAINPLNGEEIPVWVADYVLMGYGTGAIMAVPGHDSRDFAFARHFKLPVRQVVSREGETPVDPSQWEESYDSKEGIMINSGFLSGMEVKEAIPAAIHKVEELGLGFGKVNFRLRDAIFSRQRYWGEPFPVYYKNSMPYTLDEEELPLELPPVDAYLPTESGEPPLARAKNWVNKEGYPLETNTMPGFAGSSGYYLRYMDPHNENEYFSKESISYWQNVDLYMGGAEHATGHLIYARFWNKFLFDLGLTVKDEPFQKLINQGMIQGRSNFVYRVNLEKMAEYMLWENLKDRKTGVGFERDYRDGNRKFDFFSKEAGLIIEVKRQQSLEKIAHPYEAYCKDKGLKLMLIPIRDFLEIDKVMERIRKVVHGEKMPEFIEKESLKLIPVYVSKNYPGREHFSDAIHVDVNLVHNDILDIEAFKAWQPHLANAEFILEDGKYVCGWEVEKMSKSKYNVQNPDDL
;
A
#
# COMPACT_ATOMS: atom_id res chain seq x y z
N TYR A 1 -32.87 -5.86 -2.67
CA TYR A 1 -31.52 -6.27 -2.21
C TYR A 1 -30.82 -5.13 -1.50
N TYR A 2 -30.60 -4.03 -2.21
CA TYR A 2 -30.12 -2.72 -1.74
C TYR A 2 -30.50 -2.31 -0.29
N LYS A 3 -31.80 -2.40 0.07
CA LYS A 3 -32.31 -2.16 1.45
C LYS A 3 -31.52 -2.93 2.52
N TRP A 4 -31.18 -4.18 2.26
CA TRP A 4 -30.58 -5.08 3.25
C TRP A 4 -29.08 -4.89 3.43
N THR A 5 -28.38 -4.44 2.39
CA THR A 5 -26.99 -4.00 2.54
C THR A 5 -26.92 -2.75 3.40
N GLN A 6 -27.80 -1.76 3.14
CA GLN A 6 -27.93 -0.55 3.96
C GLN A 6 -28.29 -0.89 5.41
N TRP A 7 -29.26 -1.77 5.61
CA TRP A 7 -29.64 -2.28 6.92
C TRP A 7 -28.46 -2.93 7.64
N THR A 8 -27.68 -3.78 6.97
CA THR A 8 -26.52 -4.42 7.61
C THR A 8 -25.45 -3.40 7.98
N PHE A 9 -25.24 -2.36 7.17
CA PHE A 9 -24.36 -1.26 7.53
C PHE A 9 -24.81 -0.54 8.79
N ILE A 10 -26.12 -0.28 8.95
CA ILE A 10 -26.68 0.29 10.19
C ILE A 10 -26.40 -0.64 11.38
N GLN A 11 -26.59 -1.95 11.23
CA GLN A 11 -26.28 -2.91 12.30
C GLN A 11 -24.79 -2.87 12.69
N LEU A 12 -23.88 -2.82 11.69
CA LEU A 12 -22.44 -2.69 11.94
C LEU A 12 -22.10 -1.35 12.61
N PHE A 13 -22.74 -0.25 12.20
CA PHE A 13 -22.56 1.05 12.83
C PHE A 13 -22.99 0.99 14.30
N ASN A 14 -24.11 0.35 14.61
CA ASN A 14 -24.64 0.20 15.96
C ASN A 14 -24.10 -1.00 16.75
N SER A 15 -22.96 -1.56 16.32
CA SER A 15 -22.29 -2.66 17.01
C SER A 15 -20.82 -2.34 17.31
N TRP A 16 -20.30 -2.92 18.38
CA TRP A 16 -18.88 -2.95 18.73
C TRP A 16 -18.44 -4.42 18.87
N TYR A 17 -17.13 -4.68 18.86
CA TYR A 17 -16.61 -6.04 19.05
C TYR A 17 -16.00 -6.21 20.44
N ASN A 18 -16.57 -7.14 21.20
CA ASN A 18 -16.14 -7.47 22.55
C ASN A 18 -15.10 -8.60 22.49
N ASN A 19 -13.86 -8.31 22.90
CA ASN A 19 -12.77 -9.30 22.85
C ASN A 19 -12.94 -10.39 23.92
N VAL A 20 -13.68 -10.15 25.00
CA VAL A 20 -13.95 -11.16 26.03
C VAL A 20 -14.94 -12.20 25.50
N SER A 21 -16.07 -11.75 24.94
CA SER A 21 -17.09 -12.65 24.38
C SER A 21 -16.79 -13.09 22.95
N GLN A 22 -15.80 -12.49 22.29
CA GLN A 22 -15.34 -12.78 20.92
C GLN A 22 -16.45 -12.62 19.87
N LYS A 23 -17.29 -11.60 20.02
CA LYS A 23 -18.42 -11.34 19.11
C LYS A 23 -18.81 -9.86 19.03
N ALA A 24 -19.57 -9.52 18.00
CA ALA A 24 -20.29 -8.26 17.95
C ALA A 24 -21.37 -8.17 19.05
N GLU A 25 -21.46 -7.00 19.67
CA GLU A 25 -22.48 -6.65 20.65
C GLU A 25 -23.07 -5.26 20.35
N PRO A 26 -24.32 -4.97 20.76
CA PRO A 26 -24.93 -3.67 20.53
C PRO A 26 -24.16 -2.54 21.20
N ILE A 27 -24.02 -1.41 20.51
CA ILE A 27 -23.32 -0.21 21.03
C ILE A 27 -23.97 0.33 22.32
N ALA A 28 -25.27 0.10 22.51
CA ALA A 28 -25.99 0.45 23.73
C ALA A 28 -25.44 -0.27 24.99
N ALA A 29 -24.95 -1.51 24.83
CA ALA A 29 -24.28 -2.22 25.92
C ALA A 29 -22.97 -1.52 26.30
N LEU A 30 -22.20 -1.06 25.31
CA LEU A 30 -20.96 -0.32 25.54
C LEU A 30 -21.21 1.02 26.23
N ILE A 31 -22.23 1.78 25.81
CA ILE A 31 -22.63 3.04 26.45
C ILE A 31 -22.96 2.82 27.94
N SER A 32 -23.64 1.71 28.25
CA SER A 32 -23.98 1.34 29.63
C SER A 32 -22.73 1.04 30.47
N LEU A 33 -21.73 0.38 29.88
CA LEU A 33 -20.43 0.13 30.51
C LEU A 33 -19.66 1.44 30.75
N PHE A 34 -19.54 2.30 29.74
CA PHE A 34 -18.89 3.61 29.88
C PHE A 34 -19.53 4.45 30.98
N SER A 35 -20.86 4.43 31.06
CA SER A 35 -21.62 5.16 32.08
C SER A 35 -21.40 4.64 33.51
N THR A 36 -20.88 3.41 33.66
CA THR A 36 -20.67 2.75 34.96
C THR A 36 -19.22 2.79 35.40
N SER A 37 -18.28 2.50 34.48
CA SER A 37 -16.86 2.30 34.80
C SER A 37 -15.89 3.08 33.91
N GLY A 38 -16.37 3.84 32.92
CA GLY A 38 -15.52 4.35 31.85
C GLY A 38 -14.97 3.22 30.97
N ASN A 39 -13.86 3.45 30.26
CA ASN A 39 -13.30 2.48 29.30
C ASN A 39 -12.09 1.67 29.81
N ALA A 40 -11.51 1.99 30.95
CA ALA A 40 -10.22 1.39 31.39
C ALA A 40 -10.24 -0.14 31.53
N SER A 41 -11.38 -0.74 31.87
CA SER A 41 -11.54 -2.19 32.03
C SER A 41 -12.25 -2.86 30.84
N ILE A 42 -12.49 -2.13 29.75
CA ILE A 42 -13.24 -2.63 28.61
C ILE A 42 -12.27 -3.21 27.59
N ASP A 43 -12.30 -4.53 27.44
CA ASP A 43 -11.52 -5.22 26.42
C ASP A 43 -12.34 -5.33 25.12
N ALA A 44 -12.13 -4.36 24.23
CA ALA A 44 -12.82 -4.19 22.96
C ALA A 44 -11.84 -4.03 21.80
N ALA A 45 -12.27 -4.36 20.59
CA ALA A 45 -11.54 -3.92 19.40
C ALA A 45 -11.86 -2.43 19.14
N HIS A 46 -10.85 -1.57 19.26
CA HIS A 46 -11.01 -0.12 19.06
C HIS A 46 -9.77 0.52 18.43
N SER A 47 -9.92 1.73 17.88
CA SER A 47 -8.79 2.60 17.55
C SER A 47 -8.26 3.30 18.81
N GLU A 48 -7.02 3.78 18.77
CA GLU A 48 -6.36 4.45 19.90
C GLU A 48 -7.26 5.52 20.54
N ILE A 49 -7.42 5.45 21.86
CA ILE A 49 -8.23 6.36 22.66
C ILE A 49 -7.76 6.34 24.10
N GLU A 50 -7.71 7.51 24.72
CA GLU A 50 -7.28 7.67 26.11
C GLU A 50 -8.26 7.03 27.11
N PRO A 51 -7.77 6.56 28.26
CA PRO A 51 -8.62 6.14 29.36
C PRO A 51 -9.46 7.32 29.89
N PHE A 52 -10.74 7.05 30.17
CA PHE A 52 -11.67 7.98 30.79
C PHE A 52 -12.53 7.27 31.84
N THR A 53 -13.00 8.02 32.83
CA THR A 53 -13.88 7.52 33.89
C THR A 53 -15.36 7.69 33.51
N ALA A 54 -16.25 7.05 34.27
CA ALA A 54 -17.69 7.28 34.13
C ALA A 54 -18.06 8.77 34.32
N SER A 55 -17.38 9.48 35.22
CA SER A 55 -17.62 10.91 35.44
C SER A 55 -17.26 11.74 34.21
N ASP A 56 -16.16 11.40 33.54
CA ASP A 56 -15.74 12.08 32.31
C ASP A 56 -16.76 11.83 31.20
N TRP A 57 -17.23 10.59 31.06
CA TRP A 57 -18.28 10.23 30.11
C TRP A 57 -19.58 11.01 30.30
N HIS A 58 -20.04 11.16 31.56
CA HIS A 58 -21.24 11.95 31.88
C HIS A 58 -21.06 13.45 31.69
N ALA A 59 -19.83 13.95 31.70
CA ALA A 59 -19.51 15.34 31.44
C ALA A 59 -19.43 15.68 29.94
N MET A 60 -19.25 14.69 29.07
CA MET A 60 -19.25 14.87 27.62
C MET A 60 -20.66 15.23 27.11
N ASP A 61 -20.72 16.12 26.11
CA ASP A 61 -21.94 16.34 25.36
C ASP A 61 -22.20 15.19 24.37
N GLU A 62 -23.38 15.20 23.73
CA GLU A 62 -23.77 14.17 22.76
C GLU A 62 -22.70 13.99 21.67
N LYS A 63 -22.11 15.09 21.20
CA LYS A 63 -21.09 15.06 20.16
C LYS A 63 -19.82 14.37 20.65
N GLY A 64 -19.30 14.75 21.81
CA GLY A 64 -18.11 14.12 22.40
C GLY A 64 -18.33 12.63 22.67
N GLN A 65 -19.51 12.23 23.14
CA GLN A 65 -19.87 10.83 23.29
C GLN A 65 -19.89 10.08 21.95
N GLN A 66 -20.44 10.67 20.89
CA GLN A 66 -20.43 10.05 19.55
C GLN A 66 -19.02 9.94 18.96
N GLU A 67 -18.16 10.93 19.19
CA GLU A 67 -16.75 10.91 18.80
C GLU A 67 -16.04 9.73 19.48
N VAL A 68 -16.19 9.57 20.80
CA VAL A 68 -15.65 8.42 21.55
C VAL A 68 -16.20 7.10 21.00
N LEU A 69 -17.51 6.99 20.76
CA LEU A 69 -18.11 5.75 20.25
C LEU A 69 -17.57 5.37 18.87
N MET A 70 -17.21 6.35 18.03
CA MET A 70 -16.62 6.08 16.71
C MET A 70 -15.35 5.21 16.81
N HIS A 71 -14.59 5.31 17.89
CA HIS A 71 -13.41 4.47 18.11
C HIS A 71 -13.74 2.98 18.30
N TYR A 72 -14.96 2.64 18.72
CA TYR A 72 -15.37 1.28 19.06
C TYR A 72 -16.34 0.64 18.06
N ARG A 73 -16.99 1.44 17.20
CA ARG A 73 -17.94 0.93 16.21
C ARG A 73 -17.27 -0.01 15.20
N LEU A 74 -18.03 -1.00 14.72
CA LEU A 74 -17.60 -1.93 13.67
C LEU A 74 -17.66 -1.29 12.28
N ALA A 75 -18.56 -0.33 12.05
CA ALA A 75 -18.48 0.60 10.91
C ALA A 75 -18.16 2.00 11.44
N TYR A 76 -17.03 2.56 11.03
CA TYR A 76 -16.53 3.81 11.58
C TYR A 76 -15.87 4.70 10.53
N LEU A 77 -15.76 5.99 10.84
CA LEU A 77 -15.19 7.01 9.96
C LEU A 77 -13.81 7.40 10.48
N ALA A 78 -12.79 7.34 9.63
CA ALA A 78 -11.43 7.77 9.98
C ALA A 78 -10.67 8.35 8.79
N ASP A 79 -9.70 9.22 9.07
CA ASP A 79 -8.72 9.66 8.08
C ASP A 79 -7.72 8.53 7.82
N THR A 80 -7.61 8.11 6.56
CA THR A 80 -6.73 7.01 6.16
C THR A 80 -6.01 7.31 4.86
N MET A 81 -4.82 6.73 4.70
CA MET A 81 -4.06 6.81 3.46
C MET A 81 -4.69 5.86 2.43
N VAL A 82 -5.34 6.45 1.44
CA VAL A 82 -6.06 5.75 0.37
C VAL A 82 -5.23 5.66 -0.90
N ASN A 83 -5.52 4.62 -1.68
CA ASN A 83 -5.05 4.51 -3.05
C ASN A 83 -6.01 5.29 -3.96
N TRP A 84 -5.62 6.47 -4.40
CA TRP A 84 -6.42 7.32 -5.29
C TRP A 84 -5.99 7.13 -6.74
N CYS A 85 -6.93 6.91 -7.64
CA CYS A 85 -6.64 6.87 -9.06
C CYS A 85 -7.22 8.13 -9.74
N PRO A 86 -6.41 9.12 -10.15
CA PRO A 86 -6.91 10.37 -10.73
C PRO A 86 -7.70 10.18 -12.03
N ALA A 87 -7.25 9.26 -12.89
CA ALA A 87 -7.92 8.96 -14.16
C ALA A 87 -9.31 8.34 -13.94
N LEU A 88 -9.44 7.54 -12.88
CA LEU A 88 -10.72 6.99 -12.47
C LEU A 88 -11.50 8.03 -11.66
N GLY A 89 -10.87 8.90 -10.88
CA GLY A 89 -11.53 9.82 -9.95
C GLY A 89 -12.15 9.12 -8.75
N THR A 90 -11.49 8.09 -8.20
CA THR A 90 -11.99 7.34 -7.03
C THR A 90 -10.88 6.65 -6.24
N VAL A 91 -11.17 6.33 -4.98
CA VAL A 91 -10.38 5.45 -4.13
C VAL A 91 -10.53 3.99 -4.55
N LEU A 92 -9.42 3.26 -4.51
CA LEU A 92 -9.31 1.83 -4.75
C LEU A 92 -8.93 1.11 -3.45
N ALA A 93 -9.51 -0.07 -3.20
CA ALA A 93 -9.03 -0.96 -2.15
C ALA A 93 -7.65 -1.53 -2.49
N ASN A 94 -6.96 -2.13 -1.51
CA ASN A 94 -5.62 -2.69 -1.71
C ASN A 94 -5.59 -3.81 -2.75
N ASP A 95 -6.66 -4.58 -2.88
CA ASP A 95 -6.84 -5.64 -3.88
C ASP A 95 -7.25 -5.11 -5.27
N GLU A 96 -7.65 -3.84 -5.38
CA GLU A 96 -7.99 -3.17 -6.64
C GLU A 96 -6.79 -2.44 -7.28
N VAL A 97 -5.63 -2.48 -6.60
CA VAL A 97 -4.36 -1.93 -7.09
C VAL A 97 -3.40 -3.09 -7.31
N SER A 98 -2.89 -3.19 -8.52
CA SER A 98 -1.83 -4.13 -8.86
C SER A 98 -0.69 -3.32 -9.42
N ASP A 99 0.49 -3.50 -8.85
CA ASP A 99 1.66 -2.87 -9.40
C ASP A 99 1.59 -1.33 -9.43
N GLY A 100 0.99 -0.68 -8.42
CA GLY A 100 0.85 0.78 -8.38
C GLY A 100 -0.04 1.36 -9.49
N PHE A 101 -0.70 0.49 -10.26
CA PHE A 101 -1.70 0.83 -11.24
C PHE A 101 -3.05 0.27 -10.82
N SER A 102 -4.12 0.89 -11.28
CA SER A 102 -5.46 0.35 -11.10
C SER A 102 -5.58 -0.96 -11.86
N VAL A 103 -6.07 -2.03 -11.20
CA VAL A 103 -6.36 -3.32 -11.86
C VAL A 103 -7.31 -3.12 -13.06
N ARG A 104 -8.19 -2.13 -12.94
CA ARG A 104 -9.07 -1.66 -14.03
C ARG A 104 -8.46 -0.44 -14.70
N GLY A 105 -8.11 -0.56 -15.98
CA GLY A 105 -7.64 0.56 -16.82
C GLY A 105 -6.14 0.83 -16.79
N GLY A 106 -5.37 0.22 -15.89
CA GLY A 106 -3.91 0.35 -15.86
C GLY A 106 -3.44 1.80 -15.61
N HIS A 107 -4.21 2.58 -14.86
CA HIS A 107 -3.91 3.99 -14.59
C HIS A 107 -3.03 4.13 -13.36
N PRO A 108 -2.08 5.08 -13.34
CA PRO A 108 -1.28 5.36 -12.14
C PRO A 108 -2.17 5.64 -10.92
N VAL A 109 -1.75 5.12 -9.78
CA VAL A 109 -2.39 5.31 -8.48
C VAL A 109 -1.46 6.14 -7.59
N GLU A 110 -1.99 7.18 -6.97
CA GLU A 110 -1.30 8.01 -5.99
C GLU A 110 -1.85 7.75 -4.57
N ARG A 111 -1.08 8.11 -3.54
CA ARG A 111 -1.52 7.99 -2.15
C ARG A 111 -2.03 9.35 -1.68
N LYS A 112 -3.21 9.36 -1.05
CA LYS A 112 -3.83 10.58 -0.51
C LYS A 112 -4.40 10.30 0.87
N THR A 113 -4.28 11.22 1.82
CA THR A 113 -5.02 11.11 3.08
C THR A 113 -6.45 11.58 2.83
N MET A 114 -7.43 10.74 3.13
CA MET A 114 -8.84 11.06 2.99
C MET A 114 -9.66 10.41 4.12
N LYS A 115 -10.69 11.12 4.55
CA LYS A 115 -11.72 10.57 5.45
C LYS A 115 -12.55 9.52 4.71
N GLN A 116 -12.61 8.30 5.22
CA GLN A 116 -13.34 7.18 4.62
C GLN A 116 -14.11 6.40 5.68
N TRP A 117 -15.20 5.74 5.27
CA TRP A 117 -15.83 4.68 6.05
C TRP A 117 -14.98 3.43 5.99
N LEU A 118 -14.76 2.80 7.14
CA LEU A 118 -14.08 1.52 7.28
C LEU A 118 -14.96 0.52 8.02
N LEU A 119 -14.81 -0.76 7.64
CA LEU A 119 -15.34 -1.87 8.43
C LEU A 119 -14.20 -2.53 9.22
N ARG A 120 -14.40 -2.68 10.54
CA ARG A 120 -13.44 -3.25 11.50
C ARG A 120 -13.32 -4.76 11.38
N ILE A 121 -12.97 -5.25 10.19
CA ILE A 121 -12.81 -6.68 9.91
C ILE A 121 -11.62 -7.28 10.67
N THR A 122 -10.63 -6.47 11.06
CA THR A 122 -9.49 -6.94 11.85
C THR A 122 -9.89 -7.49 13.21
N ALA A 123 -10.99 -7.01 13.80
CA ALA A 123 -11.54 -7.57 15.03
C ALA A 123 -11.93 -9.05 14.91
N TYR A 124 -12.23 -9.51 13.69
CA TYR A 124 -12.60 -10.89 13.39
C TYR A 124 -11.41 -11.74 12.90
N ALA A 125 -10.19 -11.20 12.83
CA ALA A 125 -9.06 -11.86 12.18
C ALA A 125 -8.76 -13.26 12.74
N ASP A 126 -8.78 -13.43 14.06
CA ASP A 126 -8.58 -14.75 14.70
C ASP A 126 -9.70 -15.73 14.36
N ARG A 127 -10.96 -15.28 14.34
CA ARG A 127 -12.10 -16.13 13.96
C ARG A 127 -12.08 -16.48 12.48
N LEU A 128 -11.67 -15.54 11.63
CA LEU A 128 -11.45 -15.78 10.20
C LEU A 128 -10.30 -16.76 9.95
N LEU A 129 -9.30 -16.84 10.81
CA LEU A 129 -8.27 -17.89 10.70
C LEU A 129 -8.79 -19.24 11.15
N LYS A 130 -9.38 -19.31 12.36
CA LYS A 130 -9.92 -20.55 12.93
C LYS A 130 -10.98 -21.20 12.03
N GLY A 131 -11.81 -20.39 11.38
CA GLY A 131 -12.84 -20.88 10.46
C GLY A 131 -12.29 -21.59 9.22
N LEU A 132 -11.03 -21.37 8.83
CA LEU A 132 -10.40 -22.11 7.72
C LEU A 132 -10.14 -23.58 8.04
N ASP A 133 -10.08 -23.93 9.33
CA ASP A 133 -9.81 -25.30 9.78
C ASP A 133 -11.07 -26.18 9.70
N THR A 134 -12.26 -25.58 9.55
CA THR A 134 -13.55 -26.29 9.57
C THR A 134 -14.21 -26.42 8.19
N VAL A 135 -13.72 -25.70 7.19
CA VAL A 135 -14.27 -25.70 5.82
C VAL A 135 -13.53 -26.69 4.89
N ASP A 136 -14.26 -27.26 3.93
CA ASP A 136 -13.72 -28.16 2.89
C ASP A 136 -13.25 -27.34 1.68
N TRP A 137 -12.17 -26.58 1.87
CA TRP A 137 -11.59 -25.71 0.84
C TRP A 137 -10.22 -26.23 0.39
N PRO A 138 -9.79 -25.95 -0.86
CA PRO A 138 -8.44 -26.29 -1.30
C PRO A 138 -7.38 -25.63 -0.42
N GLU A 139 -6.32 -26.37 -0.09
CA GLU A 139 -5.26 -25.86 0.81
C GLU A 139 -4.63 -24.57 0.30
N SER A 140 -4.43 -24.47 -1.01
CA SER A 140 -3.91 -23.26 -1.66
C SER A 140 -4.74 -22.01 -1.38
N ILE A 141 -6.08 -22.12 -1.34
CA ILE A 141 -6.96 -20.99 -1.01
C ILE A 141 -6.89 -20.66 0.48
N ARG A 142 -6.86 -21.68 1.35
CA ARG A 142 -6.69 -21.47 2.79
C ARG A 142 -5.38 -20.77 3.09
N ASP A 143 -4.29 -21.19 2.45
CA ASP A 143 -2.97 -20.57 2.61
C ASP A 143 -2.92 -19.14 2.09
N ILE A 144 -3.57 -18.85 0.95
CA ILE A 144 -3.72 -17.47 0.47
C ILE A 144 -4.40 -16.60 1.54
N GLN A 145 -5.50 -17.08 2.15
CA GLN A 145 -6.17 -16.33 3.21
C GLN A 145 -5.36 -16.24 4.51
N ARG A 146 -4.71 -17.33 4.95
CA ARG A 146 -3.83 -17.32 6.13
C ARG A 146 -2.72 -16.30 5.98
N ASN A 147 -2.06 -16.30 4.81
CA ASN A 147 -1.02 -15.34 4.49
C ASN A 147 -1.57 -13.92 4.41
N TRP A 148 -2.73 -13.72 3.76
CA TRP A 148 -3.40 -12.42 3.68
C TRP A 148 -3.73 -11.84 5.06
N ILE A 149 -4.34 -12.64 5.93
CA ILE A 149 -4.66 -12.24 7.30
C ILE A 149 -3.36 -12.01 8.09
N GLY A 150 -2.36 -12.87 7.91
CA GLY A 150 -0.99 -12.69 8.38
C GLY A 150 -0.90 -12.48 9.88
N ARG A 151 -1.44 -13.41 10.67
CA ARG A 151 -1.32 -13.38 12.14
C ARG A 151 0.13 -13.58 12.54
N SER A 152 0.59 -12.72 13.42
CA SER A 152 1.90 -12.77 14.04
C SER A 152 1.77 -12.49 15.53
N GLN A 153 2.42 -13.29 16.36
CA GLN A 153 2.50 -13.04 17.80
C GLN A 153 3.89 -12.48 18.09
N GLY A 154 3.92 -11.38 18.83
CA GLY A 154 5.15 -10.64 19.08
C GLY A 154 5.06 -9.79 20.34
N CYS A 155 5.94 -8.80 20.39
CA CYS A 155 6.08 -7.86 21.49
C CYS A 155 6.08 -6.45 20.92
N SER A 156 5.28 -5.57 21.52
CA SER A 156 5.52 -4.14 21.42
C SER A 156 6.55 -3.74 22.48
N VAL A 157 7.57 -2.98 22.08
CA VAL A 157 8.70 -2.57 22.93
C VAL A 157 8.97 -1.09 22.74
N LYS A 158 9.15 -0.37 23.85
CA LYS A 158 9.47 1.06 23.90
C LYS A 158 10.96 1.28 24.04
N PHE A 159 11.53 2.05 23.13
CA PHE A 159 12.93 2.49 23.16
C PHE A 159 12.99 3.97 23.48
N LYS A 160 13.74 4.35 24.52
CA LYS A 160 13.99 5.76 24.81
C LYS A 160 14.93 6.35 23.77
N ILE A 161 14.60 7.52 23.23
CA ILE A 161 15.54 8.28 22.39
C ILE A 161 16.26 9.30 23.29
N LYS A 162 17.58 9.36 23.18
CA LYS A 162 18.40 10.29 23.94
C LYS A 162 18.04 11.73 23.58
N ASP A 163 17.91 12.58 24.60
CA ASP A 163 17.55 13.99 24.48
C ASP A 163 16.18 14.25 23.81
N PHE A 164 15.29 13.25 23.84
CA PHE A 164 13.91 13.32 23.32
C PHE A 164 12.93 12.78 24.37
N ASN A 165 11.76 13.40 24.49
CA ASN A 165 10.85 13.12 25.60
C ASN A 165 9.87 11.98 25.33
N GLU A 166 9.67 11.60 24.06
CA GLU A 166 8.75 10.53 23.68
C GLU A 166 9.50 9.21 23.46
N ASP A 167 8.84 8.11 23.82
CA ASP A 167 9.37 6.77 23.59
C ASP A 167 9.08 6.33 22.15
N LEU A 168 10.06 5.70 21.50
CA LEU A 168 9.88 5.06 20.20
C LEU A 168 9.34 3.64 20.40
N GLU A 169 8.08 3.42 20.05
CA GLU A 169 7.46 2.10 20.07
C GLU A 169 7.78 1.30 18.80
N VAL A 170 8.18 0.04 18.94
CA VAL A 170 8.40 -0.90 17.83
C VAL A 170 7.73 -2.24 18.08
N PHE A 171 7.27 -2.89 17.02
CA PHE A 171 6.72 -4.25 17.08
C PHE A 171 7.71 -5.27 16.51
N THR A 172 7.95 -6.36 17.25
CA THR A 172 8.79 -7.47 16.80
C THR A 172 8.14 -8.83 17.07
N THR A 173 8.33 -9.77 16.14
CA THR A 173 7.97 -11.19 16.36
C THR A 173 9.14 -12.01 16.92
N ARG A 174 10.29 -11.36 17.10
CA ARG A 174 11.55 -11.93 17.58
C ARG A 174 12.00 -11.22 18.86
N ALA A 175 11.15 -11.26 19.89
CA ALA A 175 11.47 -10.66 21.19
C ALA A 175 12.73 -11.30 21.81
N ASP A 176 13.02 -12.57 21.47
CA ASP A 176 14.25 -13.27 21.82
C ASP A 176 15.50 -12.51 21.40
N THR A 177 15.47 -11.80 20.27
CA THR A 177 16.67 -11.16 19.72
C THR A 177 16.88 -9.71 20.13
N LEU A 178 16.18 -9.21 21.17
CA LEU A 178 16.28 -7.81 21.62
C LEU A 178 17.71 -7.39 22.03
N PHE A 179 18.52 -8.31 22.56
CA PHE A 179 19.93 -8.05 22.86
C PHE A 179 20.80 -7.88 21.61
N GLY A 180 20.32 -8.34 20.45
CA GLY A 180 21.00 -8.28 19.16
C GLY A 180 20.71 -7.01 18.36
N VAL A 181 19.90 -6.09 18.91
CA VAL A 181 19.57 -4.83 18.24
C VAL A 181 20.80 -3.92 18.20
N THR A 182 21.24 -3.54 17.01
CA THR A 182 22.45 -2.71 16.81
C THR A 182 22.19 -1.39 16.08
N PHE A 183 21.01 -1.21 15.49
CA PHE A 183 20.50 0.07 15.00
C PHE A 183 18.97 0.05 14.99
N MET A 184 18.35 1.23 14.95
CA MET A 184 16.90 1.40 14.76
C MET A 184 16.64 2.01 13.39
N VAL A 185 15.50 1.72 12.79
CA VAL A 185 15.14 2.30 11.48
C VAL A 185 13.70 2.83 11.50
N LEU A 186 13.54 4.09 11.12
CA LEU A 186 12.27 4.79 10.96
C LEU A 186 11.86 4.85 9.49
N ALA A 187 10.55 4.80 9.24
CA ALA A 187 10.00 5.17 7.95
C ALA A 187 10.27 6.67 7.66
N PRO A 188 10.51 7.06 6.39
CA PRO A 188 10.68 8.46 6.01
C PRO A 188 9.52 9.36 6.44
N GLU A 189 8.30 8.81 6.47
CA GLU A 189 7.09 9.54 6.86
C GLU A 189 6.86 9.59 8.38
N HIS A 190 7.73 8.98 9.19
CA HIS A 190 7.53 8.89 10.63
C HIS A 190 7.70 10.28 11.29
N PRO A 191 6.75 10.74 12.13
CA PRO A 191 6.76 12.09 12.72
C PRO A 191 8.08 12.43 13.43
N PHE A 192 8.62 11.48 14.20
CA PHE A 192 9.84 11.70 14.98
C PHE A 192 11.07 12.00 14.13
N VAL A 193 11.09 11.67 12.83
CA VAL A 193 12.31 11.85 12.01
C VAL A 193 12.76 13.31 12.03
N GLN A 194 11.84 14.26 11.84
CA GLN A 194 12.19 15.68 11.83
C GLN A 194 12.57 16.19 13.22
N GLU A 195 11.99 15.61 14.28
CA GLU A 195 12.19 16.06 15.66
C GLU A 195 13.50 15.59 16.27
N ILE A 196 13.93 14.37 15.94
CA ILE A 196 15.14 13.76 16.52
C ILE A 196 16.40 14.03 15.70
N THR A 197 16.26 14.48 14.46
CA THR A 197 17.41 14.70 13.58
C THR A 197 18.27 15.85 14.09
N THR A 198 19.56 15.60 14.26
CA THR A 198 20.50 16.63 14.74
C THR A 198 20.79 17.66 13.66
N ASN A 199 21.13 18.88 14.06
CA ASN A 199 21.43 19.98 13.14
C ASN A 199 22.51 19.63 12.09
N GLU A 200 23.51 18.82 12.46
CA GLU A 200 24.56 18.36 11.54
C GLU A 200 24.03 17.45 10.42
N HIS A 201 22.98 16.67 10.71
CA HIS A 201 22.44 15.67 9.79
C HIS A 201 21.19 16.16 9.04
N ASN A 202 20.61 17.30 9.44
CA ASN A 202 19.33 17.77 8.93
C ASN A 202 19.28 17.89 7.40
N GLU A 203 20.28 18.53 6.79
CA GLU A 203 20.31 18.72 5.33
C GLU A 203 20.27 17.37 4.56
N LYS A 204 21.05 16.39 5.01
CA LYS A 204 21.10 15.06 4.37
C LYS A 204 19.83 14.26 4.60
N VAL A 205 19.23 14.36 5.79
CA VAL A 205 17.97 13.70 6.11
C VAL A 205 16.84 14.33 5.30
N GLU A 206 16.74 15.66 5.22
CA GLU A 206 15.73 16.34 4.40
C GLU A 206 15.85 15.97 2.91
N GLU A 207 17.07 15.92 2.37
CA GLU A 207 17.30 15.45 1.00
C GLU A 207 16.82 14.01 0.80
N TYR A 208 17.10 13.13 1.78
CA TYR A 208 16.65 11.75 1.76
C TYR A 208 15.12 11.62 1.86
N LEU A 209 14.48 12.40 2.73
CA LEU A 209 13.02 12.44 2.89
C LEU A 209 12.32 12.90 1.61
N LEU A 210 12.85 13.94 0.96
CA LEU A 210 12.30 14.44 -0.29
C LEU A 210 12.44 13.39 -1.41
N TRP A 211 13.58 12.70 -1.45
CA TRP A 211 13.80 11.59 -2.38
C TRP A 211 12.82 10.43 -2.13
N ALA A 212 12.64 10.03 -0.86
CA ALA A 212 11.76 8.92 -0.50
C ALA A 212 10.27 9.25 -0.73
N LYS A 213 9.83 10.49 -0.47
CA LYS A 213 8.45 10.94 -0.64
C LYS A 213 7.98 10.91 -2.10
N ASN A 214 8.90 11.04 -3.05
CA ASN A 214 8.60 10.96 -4.48
C ASN A 214 8.52 9.52 -5.00
N ARG A 215 8.65 8.52 -4.11
CA ARG A 215 8.59 7.09 -4.45
C ARG A 215 7.38 6.43 -3.79
N SER A 216 6.70 5.58 -4.54
CA SER A 216 5.59 4.78 -4.03
C SER A 216 6.09 3.66 -3.10
N GLU A 217 5.25 3.22 -2.15
CA GLU A 217 5.49 2.06 -1.27
C GLU A 217 5.90 0.82 -2.07
N ARG A 218 5.33 0.64 -3.27
CA ARG A 218 5.73 -0.42 -4.17
C ARG A 218 7.11 -0.20 -4.79
N GLU A 219 7.47 0.98 -5.28
CA GLU A 219 8.84 1.22 -5.78
C GLU A 219 9.89 0.94 -4.70
N ARG A 220 9.55 1.20 -3.42
CA ARG A 220 10.36 0.85 -2.25
C ARG A 220 10.41 -0.67 -2.02
N MET A 221 9.31 -1.39 -2.24
CA MET A 221 9.22 -2.86 -2.13
C MET A 221 9.83 -3.63 -3.32
N THR A 222 9.82 -3.08 -4.53
CA THR A 222 10.39 -3.73 -5.73
C THR A 222 11.90 -3.50 -5.84
N GLU A 223 12.41 -2.38 -5.30
CA GLU A 223 13.83 -2.07 -5.22
C GLU A 223 14.51 -2.53 -3.92
N VAL A 224 13.96 -3.52 -3.19
CA VAL A 224 14.55 -4.05 -1.92
C VAL A 224 16.03 -4.49 -2.08
N LYS A 225 16.49 -4.72 -3.31
CA LYS A 225 17.91 -5.00 -3.62
C LYS A 225 18.84 -3.77 -3.57
N LYS A 226 18.33 -2.55 -3.62
CA LYS A 226 19.10 -1.30 -3.46
C LYS A 226 18.93 -0.81 -2.03
N ILE A 227 19.99 -0.94 -1.24
CA ILE A 227 20.02 -0.51 0.14
C ILE A 227 20.22 1.01 0.17
N SER A 228 19.34 1.72 0.87
CA SER A 228 19.45 3.16 1.08
C SER A 228 18.95 3.55 2.47
N GLY A 229 19.53 4.61 3.02
CA GLY A 229 19.17 5.13 4.33
C GLY A 229 20.09 6.27 4.76
N GLN A 230 19.65 7.03 5.75
CA GLN A 230 20.39 8.17 6.29
C GLN A 230 20.38 8.15 7.83
N PHE A 231 21.55 8.35 8.43
CA PHE A 231 21.69 8.48 9.87
C PHE A 231 21.12 9.82 10.33
N THR A 232 20.29 9.81 11.39
CA THR A 232 19.66 11.02 11.93
C THR A 232 20.56 11.81 12.87
N GLY A 233 21.66 11.20 13.35
CA GLY A 233 22.44 11.74 14.46
C GLY A 233 21.89 11.37 15.84
N ALA A 234 20.68 10.82 15.91
CA ALA A 234 20.04 10.43 17.16
C ALA A 234 20.41 9.01 17.58
N TYR A 235 20.33 8.75 18.89
CA TYR A 235 20.55 7.43 19.48
C TYR A 235 19.36 7.04 20.33
N ALA A 236 18.87 5.82 20.13
CA ALA A 236 17.95 5.14 21.01
C ALA A 236 18.73 4.36 22.09
N ILE A 237 18.08 4.02 23.20
CA ILE A 237 18.65 3.20 24.26
C ILE A 237 18.00 1.82 24.23
N ASN A 238 18.80 0.77 24.14
CA ASN A 238 18.28 -0.58 24.22
C ASN A 238 17.68 -0.83 25.61
N PRO A 239 16.41 -1.25 25.70
CA PRO A 239 15.72 -1.40 26.99
C PRO A 239 16.30 -2.51 27.87
N LEU A 240 16.98 -3.51 27.32
CA LEU A 240 17.45 -4.68 28.06
C LEU A 240 18.93 -4.61 28.47
N ASN A 241 19.77 -3.95 27.67
CA ASN A 241 21.21 -3.86 27.95
C ASN A 241 21.74 -2.42 28.13
N GLY A 242 20.91 -1.40 27.88
CA GLY A 242 21.25 0.01 28.07
C GLY A 242 22.21 0.61 27.04
N GLU A 243 22.56 -0.12 25.97
CA GLU A 243 23.48 0.36 24.94
C GLU A 243 22.84 1.46 24.08
N GLU A 244 23.65 2.43 23.64
CA GLU A 244 23.23 3.44 22.66
C GLU A 244 23.19 2.82 21.26
N ILE A 245 22.05 2.95 20.59
CA ILE A 245 21.73 2.37 19.30
C ILE A 245 21.47 3.51 18.30
N PRO A 246 22.24 3.65 17.21
CA PRO A 246 22.01 4.72 16.23
C PRO A 246 20.65 4.56 15.55
N VAL A 247 19.94 5.68 15.37
CA VAL A 247 18.65 5.74 14.67
C VAL A 247 18.85 6.17 13.22
N TRP A 248 18.31 5.39 12.30
CA TRP A 248 18.39 5.63 10.86
C TRP A 248 17.00 5.86 10.28
N VAL A 249 16.95 6.49 9.11
CA VAL A 249 15.76 6.57 8.27
C VAL A 249 16.03 5.74 7.02
N ALA A 250 15.14 4.83 6.66
CA ALA A 250 15.31 4.02 5.45
C ALA A 250 13.97 3.75 4.76
N ASP A 251 14.02 3.64 3.44
CA ASP A 251 12.82 3.49 2.62
C ASP A 251 12.26 2.05 2.63
N TYR A 252 12.96 1.06 3.18
CA TYR A 252 12.39 -0.28 3.34
C TYR A 252 11.43 -0.39 4.54
N VAL A 253 11.39 0.59 5.45
CA VAL A 253 10.46 0.64 6.59
C VAL A 253 9.24 1.48 6.23
N LEU A 254 8.04 0.94 6.42
CA LEU A 254 6.80 1.52 5.91
C LEU A 254 5.91 2.01 7.05
N MET A 255 5.46 3.27 6.99
CA MET A 255 4.59 3.87 8.03
C MET A 255 3.29 3.09 8.25
N GLY A 256 2.76 2.46 7.21
CA GLY A 256 1.55 1.64 7.30
C GLY A 256 1.74 0.25 7.90
N TYR A 257 2.95 -0.13 8.31
CA TYR A 257 3.25 -1.44 8.88
C TYR A 257 3.85 -1.31 10.28
N GLY A 258 3.22 -1.97 11.26
CA GLY A 258 3.60 -1.82 12.67
C GLY A 258 3.40 -0.38 13.14
N THR A 259 4.42 0.20 13.75
CA THR A 259 4.47 1.58 14.24
C THR A 259 5.17 2.54 13.26
N GLY A 260 5.55 2.07 12.06
CA GLY A 260 6.42 2.83 11.17
C GLY A 260 7.89 2.90 11.62
N ALA A 261 8.25 2.08 12.60
CA ALA A 261 9.61 1.94 13.13
C ALA A 261 9.93 0.45 13.38
N ILE A 262 11.18 0.07 13.21
CA ILE A 262 11.67 -1.29 13.52
C ILE A 262 12.95 -1.24 14.35
N MET A 263 13.14 -2.30 15.15
CA MET A 263 14.44 -2.65 15.69
C MET A 263 15.18 -3.52 14.67
N ALA A 264 16.43 -3.17 14.36
CA ALA A 264 17.22 -3.94 13.40
C ALA A 264 18.16 -4.92 14.12
N VAL A 265 18.08 -6.19 13.73
CA VAL A 265 18.88 -7.28 14.32
C VAL A 265 19.67 -7.99 13.21
N PRO A 266 20.82 -7.42 12.78
CA PRO A 266 21.57 -7.93 11.63
C PRO A 266 22.00 -9.38 11.75
N GLY A 267 22.23 -9.90 12.96
CA GLY A 267 22.57 -11.30 13.14
C GLY A 267 21.46 -12.26 12.69
N HIS A 268 20.19 -11.81 12.64
CA HIS A 268 19.02 -12.69 12.55
C HIS A 268 17.89 -12.17 11.64
N ASP A 269 18.15 -11.14 10.84
CA ASP A 269 17.29 -10.70 9.73
C ASP A 269 18.17 -10.31 8.53
N SER A 270 17.93 -10.95 7.39
CA SER A 270 18.70 -10.75 6.15
C SER A 270 18.64 -9.33 5.58
N ARG A 271 17.54 -8.59 5.77
CA ARG A 271 17.43 -7.19 5.32
C ARG A 271 18.27 -6.29 6.21
N ASP A 272 18.20 -6.50 7.52
CA ASP A 272 19.00 -5.76 8.49
C ASP A 272 20.49 -6.07 8.33
N PHE A 273 20.84 -7.32 8.02
CA PHE A 273 22.21 -7.72 7.71
C PHE A 273 22.75 -7.02 6.47
N ALA A 274 21.99 -7.02 5.38
CA ALA A 274 22.38 -6.33 4.16
C ALA A 274 22.60 -4.84 4.43
N PHE A 275 21.67 -4.20 5.16
CA PHE A 275 21.79 -2.80 5.58
C PHE A 275 23.03 -2.55 6.44
N ALA A 276 23.27 -3.41 7.44
CA ALA A 276 24.44 -3.33 8.31
C ALA A 276 25.74 -3.46 7.53
N ARG A 277 25.81 -4.37 6.55
CA ARG A 277 26.99 -4.53 5.69
C ARG A 277 27.23 -3.32 4.81
N HIS A 278 26.18 -2.74 4.25
CA HIS A 278 26.28 -1.55 3.40
C HIS A 278 26.80 -0.34 4.18
N PHE A 279 26.24 -0.09 5.37
CA PHE A 279 26.59 1.07 6.20
C PHE A 279 27.67 0.79 7.25
N LYS A 280 28.26 -0.41 7.24
CA LYS A 280 29.29 -0.88 8.19
C LYS A 280 28.84 -0.77 9.65
N LEU A 281 27.59 -1.10 9.93
CA LEU A 281 27.01 -1.12 11.27
C LEU A 281 27.35 -2.43 12.00
N PRO A 282 27.33 -2.44 13.34
CA PRO A 282 27.66 -3.63 14.12
C PRO A 282 26.69 -4.79 13.83
N VAL A 283 27.21 -6.01 13.79
CA VAL A 283 26.44 -7.25 13.71
C VAL A 283 26.71 -8.05 14.98
N ARG A 284 25.65 -8.41 15.70
CA ARG A 284 25.74 -9.23 16.93
C ARG A 284 24.96 -10.52 16.75
N GLN A 285 25.64 -11.64 16.98
CA GLN A 285 24.99 -12.93 17.08
C GLN A 285 24.41 -13.11 18.49
N VAL A 286 23.11 -13.37 18.55
CA VAL A 286 22.38 -13.71 19.78
C VAL A 286 21.71 -15.08 19.74
N VAL A 287 21.70 -15.75 18.58
CA VAL A 287 21.25 -17.14 18.43
C VAL A 287 22.34 -17.98 17.76
N SER A 288 22.65 -19.12 18.35
CA SER A 288 23.54 -20.14 17.78
C SER A 288 22.77 -21.40 17.42
N ARG A 289 23.20 -22.13 16.39
CA ARG A 289 22.74 -23.50 16.17
C ARG A 289 23.24 -24.39 17.29
N GLU A 290 22.44 -25.40 17.63
CA GLU A 290 22.84 -26.40 18.61
C GLU A 290 24.08 -27.16 18.13
N GLY A 291 25.11 -27.25 18.98
CA GLY A 291 26.37 -27.92 18.66
C GLY A 291 27.34 -27.14 17.76
N GLU A 292 27.00 -25.92 17.34
CA GLU A 292 27.89 -25.07 16.55
C GLU A 292 28.59 -24.02 17.44
N THR A 293 29.90 -23.84 17.22
CA THR A 293 30.67 -22.80 17.91
C THR A 293 30.38 -21.43 17.28
N PRO A 294 29.95 -20.42 18.04
CA PRO A 294 29.76 -19.07 17.53
C PRO A 294 31.03 -18.54 16.87
N VAL A 295 30.90 -18.06 15.63
CA VAL A 295 31.98 -17.41 14.86
C VAL A 295 31.72 -15.91 14.79
N ASP A 296 32.80 -15.11 14.72
CA ASP A 296 32.70 -13.65 14.62
C ASP A 296 31.78 -13.24 13.44
N PRO A 297 30.68 -12.51 13.71
CA PRO A 297 29.78 -12.03 12.67
C PRO A 297 30.47 -11.20 11.59
N SER A 298 31.66 -10.64 11.86
CA SER A 298 32.45 -9.94 10.83
C SER A 298 32.73 -10.83 9.60
N GLN A 299 32.80 -12.15 9.78
CA GLN A 299 33.12 -13.14 8.73
C GLN A 299 31.90 -13.73 8.01
N TRP A 300 30.69 -13.36 8.40
CA TRP A 300 29.48 -13.93 7.82
C TRP A 300 29.22 -13.39 6.41
N GLU A 301 28.82 -14.27 5.49
CA GLU A 301 28.32 -13.86 4.17
C GLU A 301 26.81 -13.58 4.20
N GLU A 302 26.08 -14.23 5.12
CA GLU A 302 24.63 -14.15 5.27
C GLU A 302 24.24 -14.13 6.77
N SER A 303 23.03 -13.68 7.08
CA SER A 303 22.48 -13.70 8.44
C SER A 303 21.96 -15.08 8.84
N TYR A 304 21.79 -15.30 10.15
CA TYR A 304 21.19 -16.50 10.70
C TYR A 304 19.72 -16.25 11.08
N ASP A 305 18.81 -16.33 10.11
CA ASP A 305 17.39 -15.95 10.26
C ASP A 305 16.51 -17.01 10.94
N SER A 306 17.08 -18.14 11.37
CA SER A 306 16.32 -19.24 11.96
C SER A 306 15.61 -18.84 13.26
N LYS A 307 14.45 -19.45 13.49
CA LYS A 307 13.69 -19.37 14.75
C LYS A 307 13.99 -20.56 15.67
N GLU A 308 15.05 -21.30 15.38
CA GLU A 308 15.52 -22.45 16.13
C GLU A 308 16.99 -22.25 16.51
N GLY A 309 17.36 -22.68 17.71
CA GLY A 309 18.71 -22.54 18.25
C GLY A 309 18.71 -22.18 19.73
N ILE A 310 19.92 -21.95 20.23
CA ILE A 310 20.19 -21.58 21.63
C ILE A 310 20.61 -20.12 21.69
N MET A 311 20.03 -19.40 22.65
CA MET A 311 20.35 -18.01 22.90
C MET A 311 21.79 -17.86 23.45
N ILE A 312 22.55 -16.94 22.89
CA ILE A 312 23.89 -16.54 23.34
C ILE A 312 23.96 -15.02 23.44
N ASN A 313 24.96 -14.47 24.16
CA ASN A 313 25.17 -13.02 24.26
C ASN A 313 23.90 -12.20 24.64
N SER A 314 22.96 -12.81 25.38
CA SER A 314 21.60 -12.30 25.57
C SER A 314 21.21 -12.16 27.04
N GLY A 315 22.18 -11.86 27.90
CA GLY A 315 21.95 -11.70 29.34
C GLY A 315 21.18 -12.87 29.93
N PHE A 316 20.02 -12.59 30.54
CA PHE A 316 19.15 -13.57 31.19
C PHE A 316 18.53 -14.63 30.24
N LEU A 317 18.51 -14.38 28.93
CA LEU A 317 18.03 -15.34 27.95
C LEU A 317 19.10 -16.37 27.56
N SER A 318 20.38 -16.10 27.85
CA SER A 318 21.49 -16.96 27.40
C SER A 318 21.35 -18.39 27.91
N GLY A 319 21.49 -19.37 27.02
CA GLY A 319 21.32 -20.80 27.29
C GLY A 319 19.90 -21.34 27.10
N MET A 320 18.88 -20.48 26.91
CA MET A 320 17.52 -20.92 26.58
C MET A 320 17.40 -21.31 25.10
N GLU A 321 16.45 -22.19 24.78
CA GLU A 321 16.00 -22.38 23.40
C GLU A 321 15.18 -21.17 22.93
N VAL A 322 15.25 -20.80 21.65
CA VAL A 322 14.50 -19.66 21.08
C VAL A 322 13.00 -19.73 21.41
N LYS A 323 12.40 -20.92 21.37
CA LYS A 323 10.97 -21.14 21.67
C LYS A 323 10.61 -20.74 23.11
N GLU A 324 11.54 -20.91 24.05
CA GLU A 324 11.37 -20.53 25.46
C GLU A 324 11.80 -19.08 25.70
N ALA A 325 12.79 -18.59 24.95
CA ALA A 325 13.32 -17.24 25.07
C ALA A 325 12.32 -16.15 24.63
N ILE A 326 11.51 -16.41 23.59
CA ILE A 326 10.48 -15.46 23.13
C ILE A 326 9.50 -15.08 24.25
N PRO A 327 8.79 -16.02 24.91
CA PRO A 327 7.86 -15.69 25.99
C PRO A 327 8.58 -15.11 27.22
N ALA A 328 9.80 -15.58 27.54
CA ALA A 328 10.59 -15.02 28.64
C ALA A 328 10.97 -13.55 28.40
N ALA A 329 11.34 -13.19 27.16
CA ALA A 329 11.64 -11.81 26.78
C ALA A 329 10.40 -10.92 26.86
N ILE A 330 9.25 -11.39 26.35
CA ILE A 330 7.97 -10.66 26.44
C ILE A 330 7.62 -10.39 27.90
N HIS A 331 7.67 -11.41 28.75
CA HIS A 331 7.37 -11.27 30.18
C HIS A 331 8.31 -10.26 30.85
N LYS A 332 9.60 -10.26 30.49
CA LYS A 332 10.55 -9.30 31.06
C LYS A 332 10.27 -7.87 30.63
N VAL A 333 9.89 -7.66 29.37
CA VAL A 333 9.48 -6.35 28.85
C VAL A 333 8.24 -5.84 29.57
N GLU A 334 7.26 -6.71 29.83
CA GLU A 334 6.04 -6.39 30.59
C GLU A 334 6.34 -6.05 32.05
N GLU A 335 7.15 -6.87 32.73
CA GLU A 335 7.57 -6.67 34.12
C GLU A 335 8.24 -5.31 34.34
N LEU A 336 9.04 -4.87 33.36
CA LEU A 336 9.75 -3.59 33.40
C LEU A 336 8.90 -2.40 32.95
N GLY A 337 7.66 -2.62 32.49
CA GLY A 337 6.80 -1.59 31.93
C GLY A 337 7.33 -0.99 30.62
N LEU A 338 8.19 -1.72 29.90
CA LEU A 338 8.86 -1.29 28.68
C LEU A 338 8.08 -1.68 27.42
N GLY A 339 6.93 -2.34 27.57
CA GLY A 339 6.13 -2.84 26.45
C GLY A 339 5.18 -3.95 26.88
N PHE A 340 4.62 -4.66 25.91
CA PHE A 340 3.64 -5.73 26.15
C PHE A 340 3.58 -6.74 25.01
N GLY A 341 3.18 -7.98 25.33
CA GLY A 341 2.87 -8.99 24.32
C GLY A 341 1.69 -8.55 23.45
N LYS A 342 1.85 -8.63 22.12
CA LYS A 342 0.83 -8.18 21.18
C LYS A 342 0.67 -9.18 20.04
N VAL A 343 -0.57 -9.49 19.69
CA VAL A 343 -0.90 -10.18 18.45
C VAL A 343 -1.12 -9.11 17.38
N ASN A 344 -0.43 -9.24 16.26
CA ASN A 344 -0.55 -8.32 15.14
C ASN A 344 -1.00 -9.08 13.89
N PHE A 345 -1.76 -8.40 13.04
CA PHE A 345 -2.27 -8.95 11.79
C PHE A 345 -1.80 -8.10 10.61
N ARG A 346 -1.53 -8.75 9.47
CA ARG A 346 -1.30 -8.06 8.21
C ARG A 346 -2.59 -7.50 7.61
N LEU A 347 -3.73 -8.15 7.92
CA LEU A 347 -5.05 -7.65 7.55
C LEU A 347 -5.24 -6.22 8.06
N ARG A 348 -5.78 -5.35 7.20
CA ARG A 348 -6.22 -4.01 7.57
C ARG A 348 -7.75 -3.94 7.50
N ASP A 349 -8.30 -2.95 8.20
CA ASP A 349 -9.72 -2.66 8.13
C ASP A 349 -10.14 -2.26 6.70
N ALA A 350 -11.34 -2.66 6.32
CA ALA A 350 -11.78 -2.61 4.92
C ALA A 350 -12.29 -1.20 4.58
N ILE A 351 -11.63 -0.51 3.65
CA ILE A 351 -12.10 0.78 3.13
C ILE A 351 -13.40 0.58 2.35
N PHE A 352 -14.48 1.12 2.90
CA PHE A 352 -15.85 0.91 2.44
C PHE A 352 -16.42 2.11 1.66
N SER A 353 -15.75 3.26 1.64
CA SER A 353 -16.19 4.40 0.82
C SER A 353 -15.74 4.29 -0.64
N ARG A 354 -16.58 4.73 -1.57
CA ARG A 354 -16.25 4.97 -2.98
C ARG A 354 -16.79 6.32 -3.44
N GLN A 355 -15.96 7.09 -4.14
CA GLN A 355 -16.34 8.39 -4.73
C GLN A 355 -16.95 8.15 -6.12
N ARG A 356 -18.07 7.42 -6.13
CA ARG A 356 -18.75 6.94 -7.34
C ARG A 356 -20.24 7.17 -7.24
N TYR A 357 -20.87 7.39 -8.39
CA TYR A 357 -22.32 7.42 -8.47
C TYR A 357 -22.92 6.00 -8.37
N TRP A 358 -22.40 5.05 -9.15
CA TRP A 358 -22.98 3.71 -9.28
C TRP A 358 -22.52 2.76 -8.17
N GLY A 359 -23.09 2.97 -6.98
CA GLY A 359 -22.93 2.15 -5.79
C GLY A 359 -24.12 2.36 -4.87
N GLU A 360 -24.16 1.64 -3.74
CA GLU A 360 -25.26 1.77 -2.78
C GLU A 360 -24.99 2.95 -1.84
N PRO A 361 -25.83 4.01 -1.80
CA PRO A 361 -25.78 5.06 -0.79
C PRO A 361 -25.66 4.53 0.63
N PHE A 362 -24.79 5.18 1.41
CA PHE A 362 -24.78 5.01 2.85
C PHE A 362 -26.07 5.59 3.44
N PRO A 363 -26.78 4.87 4.31
CA PRO A 363 -27.94 5.38 5.01
C PRO A 363 -27.49 6.27 6.20
N VAL A 364 -26.69 7.29 5.90
CA VAL A 364 -26.03 8.15 6.89
C VAL A 364 -26.31 9.62 6.56
N TYR A 365 -26.63 10.40 7.59
CA TYR A 365 -26.70 11.85 7.53
C TYR A 365 -25.75 12.49 8.55
N TYR A 366 -25.43 13.76 8.34
CA TYR A 366 -24.50 14.51 9.18
C TYR A 366 -25.22 15.63 9.94
N LYS A 367 -25.25 15.52 11.26
CA LYS A 367 -25.73 16.57 12.18
C LYS A 367 -24.53 17.18 12.89
N ASN A 368 -24.26 18.46 12.69
CA ASN A 368 -23.08 19.17 13.21
C ASN A 368 -21.74 18.47 12.87
N SER A 369 -21.62 17.98 11.64
CA SER A 369 -20.48 17.20 11.13
C SER A 369 -20.27 15.82 11.77
N MET A 370 -21.18 15.39 12.65
CA MET A 370 -21.16 14.04 13.22
C MET A 370 -22.10 13.11 12.43
N PRO A 371 -21.65 11.92 11.99
CA PRO A 371 -22.49 10.96 11.28
C PRO A 371 -23.50 10.26 12.21
N TYR A 372 -24.72 10.12 11.71
CA TYR A 372 -25.83 9.34 12.28
C TYR A 372 -26.45 8.49 11.18
N THR A 373 -27.03 7.35 11.54
CA THR A 373 -27.76 6.50 10.58
C THR A 373 -29.20 6.95 10.43
N LEU A 374 -29.77 6.79 9.23
CA LEU A 374 -31.22 6.85 9.03
C LEU A 374 -31.94 5.76 9.84
N ASP A 375 -33.22 5.94 10.09
CA ASP A 375 -34.05 4.89 10.69
C ASP A 375 -34.25 3.73 9.70
N GLU A 376 -34.42 2.51 10.20
CA GLU A 376 -34.54 1.31 9.35
C GLU A 376 -35.79 1.37 8.46
N GLU A 377 -36.85 2.04 8.91
CA GLU A 377 -38.10 2.27 8.17
C GLU A 377 -37.94 3.23 6.99
N GLU A 378 -36.86 4.00 6.95
CA GLU A 378 -36.53 4.90 5.84
C GLU A 378 -35.77 4.21 4.71
N LEU A 379 -35.41 2.93 4.89
CA LEU A 379 -34.72 2.16 3.88
C LEU A 379 -35.70 1.57 2.84
N PRO A 380 -35.31 1.52 1.55
CA PRO A 380 -34.01 1.90 1.01
C PRO A 380 -33.84 3.41 0.76
N LEU A 381 -32.66 3.95 1.07
CA LEU A 381 -32.25 5.27 0.59
C LEU A 381 -31.80 5.18 -0.87
N GLU A 382 -32.67 5.48 -1.83
CA GLU A 382 -32.39 5.31 -3.27
C GLU A 382 -31.36 6.31 -3.82
N LEU A 383 -30.67 5.93 -4.91
CA LEU A 383 -29.76 6.83 -5.62
C LEU A 383 -30.53 8.03 -6.21
N PRO A 384 -30.10 9.27 -5.94
CA PRO A 384 -30.75 10.46 -6.47
C PRO A 384 -30.36 10.70 -7.93
N PRO A 385 -31.22 11.35 -8.73
CA PRO A 385 -30.79 11.87 -10.03
C PRO A 385 -29.71 12.95 -9.86
N VAL A 386 -28.66 12.89 -10.69
CA VAL A 386 -27.56 13.85 -10.75
C VAL A 386 -27.38 14.38 -12.17
N ASP A 387 -26.76 15.56 -12.32
CA ASP A 387 -26.50 16.17 -13.62
C ASP A 387 -25.30 15.56 -14.36
N ALA A 388 -24.36 14.95 -13.63
CA ALA A 388 -23.21 14.23 -14.16
C ALA A 388 -22.74 13.13 -13.21
N TYR A 389 -22.12 12.09 -13.76
CA TYR A 389 -21.62 10.92 -12.99
C TYR A 389 -20.14 11.01 -12.59
N LEU A 390 -19.45 12.07 -13.00
CA LEU A 390 -18.07 12.37 -12.62
C LEU A 390 -18.03 13.19 -11.33
N PRO A 391 -16.90 13.19 -10.59
CA PRO A 391 -16.69 14.08 -9.45
C PRO A 391 -17.01 15.56 -9.77
N THR A 392 -17.32 16.37 -8.76
CA THR A 392 -17.50 17.82 -8.92
C THR A 392 -16.19 18.50 -9.34
N GLU A 393 -16.25 19.77 -9.76
CA GLU A 393 -15.04 20.56 -10.04
C GLU A 393 -14.15 20.74 -8.80
N SER A 394 -14.75 20.74 -7.60
CA SER A 394 -14.07 20.73 -6.29
C SER A 394 -13.46 19.36 -5.92
N GLY A 395 -13.72 18.31 -6.71
CA GLY A 395 -13.23 16.95 -6.46
C GLY A 395 -14.10 16.13 -5.51
N GLU A 396 -15.32 16.57 -5.21
CA GLU A 396 -16.28 15.86 -4.36
C GLU A 396 -16.94 14.68 -5.09
N PRO A 397 -17.47 13.68 -4.36
CA PRO A 397 -18.13 12.54 -4.97
C PRO A 397 -19.32 12.93 -5.86
N PRO A 398 -19.68 12.11 -6.86
CA PRO A 398 -20.80 12.43 -7.76
C PRO A 398 -22.15 12.71 -7.08
N LEU A 399 -22.44 12.10 -5.92
CA LEU A 399 -23.68 12.38 -5.19
C LEU A 399 -23.75 13.79 -4.61
N ALA A 400 -22.63 14.49 -4.45
CA ALA A 400 -22.62 15.90 -4.05
C ALA A 400 -23.31 16.81 -5.09
N ARG A 401 -23.54 16.32 -6.31
CA ARG A 401 -24.29 17.01 -7.38
C ARG A 401 -25.80 16.92 -7.21
N ALA A 402 -26.28 16.02 -6.36
CA ALA A 402 -27.71 15.81 -6.16
C ALA A 402 -28.36 17.03 -5.49
N LYS A 403 -29.48 17.48 -6.05
CA LYS A 403 -30.25 18.60 -5.49
C LYS A 403 -30.99 18.13 -4.24
N ASN A 404 -30.93 18.91 -3.16
CA ASN A 404 -31.59 18.61 -1.89
C ASN A 404 -31.24 17.21 -1.33
N TRP A 405 -29.97 16.82 -1.40
CA TRP A 405 -29.48 15.57 -0.82
C TRP A 405 -29.38 15.64 0.70
N VAL A 406 -30.54 15.65 1.34
CA VAL A 406 -30.73 15.81 2.79
C VAL A 406 -31.77 14.80 3.31
N ASN A 407 -31.70 14.47 4.60
CA ASN A 407 -32.72 13.66 5.26
C ASN A 407 -34.02 14.48 5.49
N LYS A 408 -35.05 13.85 6.08
CA LYS A 408 -36.35 14.52 6.36
C LYS A 408 -36.24 15.77 7.24
N GLU A 409 -35.20 15.86 8.07
CA GLU A 409 -34.93 16.98 8.98
C GLU A 409 -34.08 18.09 8.34
N GLY A 410 -33.60 17.88 7.11
CA GLY A 410 -32.77 18.84 6.38
C GLY A 410 -31.27 18.69 6.62
N TYR A 411 -30.82 17.64 7.31
CA TYR A 411 -29.40 17.34 7.47
C TYR A 411 -28.79 16.70 6.22
N PRO A 412 -27.57 17.09 5.80
CA PRO A 412 -26.92 16.55 4.60
C PRO A 412 -26.66 15.04 4.71
N LEU A 413 -26.96 14.31 3.62
CA LEU A 413 -26.70 12.88 3.49
C LEU A 413 -25.27 12.61 3.00
N GLU A 414 -24.73 11.44 3.33
CA GLU A 414 -23.43 10.96 2.84
C GLU A 414 -23.38 10.95 1.30
N THR A 415 -22.23 11.39 0.75
CA THR A 415 -22.04 11.55 -0.70
C THR A 415 -21.16 10.48 -1.31
N ASN A 416 -20.44 9.71 -0.48
CA ASN A 416 -19.81 8.47 -0.93
C ASN A 416 -20.87 7.37 -1.13
N THR A 417 -20.52 6.34 -1.90
CA THR A 417 -21.29 5.10 -2.02
C THR A 417 -20.49 3.92 -1.50
N MET A 418 -21.19 2.85 -1.11
CA MET A 418 -20.59 1.58 -0.70
C MET A 418 -19.92 0.90 -1.90
N PRO A 419 -18.89 0.06 -1.69
CA PRO A 419 -18.20 -0.61 -2.76
C PRO A 419 -19.02 -1.80 -3.28
N GLY A 420 -18.72 -2.26 -4.49
CA GLY A 420 -19.43 -3.41 -5.08
C GLY A 420 -19.34 -4.68 -4.23
N PHE A 421 -18.32 -4.80 -3.36
CA PHE A 421 -18.22 -5.95 -2.47
C PHE A 421 -19.25 -5.95 -1.33
N ALA A 422 -19.87 -4.81 -0.98
CA ALA A 422 -20.96 -4.75 0.00
C ALA A 422 -22.10 -5.68 -0.41
N GLY A 423 -22.62 -5.45 -1.63
CA GLY A 423 -23.61 -6.34 -2.24
C GLY A 423 -23.08 -7.76 -2.45
N SER A 424 -21.81 -7.99 -2.79
CA SER A 424 -21.33 -9.37 -2.95
C SER A 424 -21.16 -10.14 -1.62
N SER A 425 -21.20 -9.48 -0.46
CA SER A 425 -20.89 -10.12 0.82
C SER A 425 -22.08 -10.83 1.47
N GLY A 426 -23.32 -10.53 1.06
CA GLY A 426 -24.54 -11.10 1.63
C GLY A 426 -25.54 -11.71 0.62
N TYR A 427 -25.21 -11.74 -0.68
CA TYR A 427 -26.21 -12.07 -1.71
C TYR A 427 -26.71 -13.51 -1.61
N TYR A 428 -25.84 -14.45 -1.18
CA TYR A 428 -26.19 -15.86 -1.01
C TYR A 428 -27.22 -16.05 0.11
N LEU A 429 -27.20 -15.22 1.16
CA LEU A 429 -28.24 -15.19 2.19
C LEU A 429 -29.55 -14.67 1.60
N ARG A 430 -29.49 -13.63 0.77
CA ARG A 430 -30.71 -13.11 0.16
C ARG A 430 -31.38 -14.09 -0.80
N TYR A 431 -30.62 -14.93 -1.49
CA TYR A 431 -31.21 -15.99 -2.32
C TYR A 431 -32.04 -17.02 -1.54
N MET A 432 -31.82 -17.16 -0.23
CA MET A 432 -32.63 -18.02 0.62
C MET A 432 -34.06 -17.49 0.82
N ASP A 433 -34.26 -16.17 0.67
CA ASP A 433 -35.56 -15.51 0.84
C ASP A 433 -35.66 -14.19 0.04
N PRO A 434 -35.65 -14.26 -1.31
CA PRO A 434 -35.40 -13.09 -2.15
C PRO A 434 -36.56 -12.09 -2.20
N HIS A 435 -37.77 -12.51 -1.83
CA HIS A 435 -39.00 -11.71 -1.92
C HIS A 435 -39.49 -11.16 -0.57
N ASN A 436 -38.78 -11.43 0.53
CA ASN A 436 -39.18 -10.93 1.85
C ASN A 436 -38.86 -9.43 2.01
N GLU A 437 -39.90 -8.60 2.10
CA GLU A 437 -39.75 -7.15 2.18
C GLU A 437 -39.53 -6.64 3.61
N ASN A 438 -39.80 -7.50 4.60
CA ASN A 438 -39.82 -7.16 6.03
C ASN A 438 -38.55 -7.60 6.77
N GLU A 439 -37.87 -8.64 6.29
CA GLU A 439 -36.64 -9.18 6.88
C GLU A 439 -35.59 -9.48 5.81
N TYR A 440 -34.31 -9.49 6.21
CA TYR A 440 -33.22 -9.84 5.31
C TYR A 440 -33.40 -11.26 4.76
N PHE A 441 -33.77 -12.18 5.65
CA PHE A 441 -34.22 -13.54 5.37
C PHE A 441 -34.98 -14.06 6.59
N SER A 442 -36.00 -14.89 6.39
CA SER A 442 -36.75 -15.49 7.49
C SER A 442 -35.96 -16.54 8.27
N LYS A 443 -36.36 -16.76 9.54
CA LYS A 443 -35.79 -17.82 10.39
C LYS A 443 -35.99 -19.20 9.79
N GLU A 444 -37.12 -19.42 9.12
CA GLU A 444 -37.44 -20.66 8.42
C GLU A 444 -36.46 -20.90 7.27
N SER A 445 -36.25 -19.89 6.42
CA SER A 445 -35.34 -19.99 5.28
C SER A 445 -33.90 -20.25 5.72
N ILE A 446 -33.38 -19.50 6.68
CA ILE A 446 -31.99 -19.67 7.15
C ILE A 446 -31.80 -20.99 7.91
N SER A 447 -32.81 -21.47 8.63
CA SER A 447 -32.74 -22.78 9.30
C SER A 447 -32.77 -23.95 8.30
N TYR A 448 -33.51 -23.78 7.20
CA TYR A 448 -33.57 -24.77 6.12
C TYR A 448 -32.26 -24.82 5.31
N TRP A 449 -31.83 -23.68 4.77
CA TRP A 449 -30.65 -23.62 3.90
C TRP A 449 -29.32 -23.64 4.67
N GLN A 450 -29.29 -23.04 5.86
CA GLN A 450 -28.12 -22.92 6.75
C GLN A 450 -26.93 -22.15 6.13
N ASN A 451 -26.25 -22.75 5.18
CA ASN A 451 -25.08 -22.23 4.47
C ASN A 451 -25.02 -22.83 3.05
N VAL A 452 -24.09 -22.37 2.22
CA VAL A 452 -23.89 -22.93 0.88
C VAL A 452 -23.07 -24.22 0.97
N ASP A 453 -23.65 -25.34 0.53
CA ASP A 453 -22.95 -26.64 0.52
C ASP A 453 -21.72 -26.65 -0.39
N LEU A 454 -21.86 -26.14 -1.62
CA LEU A 454 -20.80 -26.06 -2.63
C LEU A 454 -20.81 -24.70 -3.30
N TYR A 455 -19.71 -23.97 -3.15
CA TYR A 455 -19.44 -22.74 -3.87
C TYR A 455 -18.44 -22.97 -5.00
N MET A 456 -18.77 -22.49 -6.20
CA MET A 456 -17.89 -22.58 -7.38
C MET A 456 -17.51 -21.17 -7.83
N GLY A 457 -16.21 -20.86 -7.85
CA GLY A 457 -15.74 -19.53 -8.19
C GLY A 457 -14.22 -19.47 -8.42
N GLY A 458 -13.75 -18.48 -9.18
CA GLY A 458 -12.34 -18.36 -9.51
C GLY A 458 -11.47 -18.04 -8.29
N ALA A 459 -10.22 -18.52 -8.29
CA ALA A 459 -9.27 -18.32 -7.20
C ALA A 459 -8.90 -16.84 -6.97
N GLU A 460 -9.16 -15.96 -7.95
CA GLU A 460 -8.97 -14.51 -7.84
C GLU A 460 -9.77 -13.86 -6.70
N HIS A 461 -10.81 -14.52 -6.19
CA HIS A 461 -11.65 -14.01 -5.11
C HIS A 461 -11.18 -14.40 -3.71
N ALA A 462 -10.02 -15.08 -3.60
CA ALA A 462 -9.50 -15.60 -2.33
C ALA A 462 -9.29 -14.53 -1.26
N THR A 463 -8.73 -13.37 -1.60
CA THR A 463 -8.38 -12.28 -0.65
C THR A 463 -9.37 -11.12 -0.62
N GLY A 464 -10.37 -11.12 -1.50
CA GLY A 464 -11.43 -10.12 -1.57
C GLY A 464 -12.76 -10.69 -1.13
N HIS A 465 -13.65 -10.97 -2.09
CA HIS A 465 -15.02 -11.44 -1.86
C HIS A 465 -15.14 -12.55 -0.81
N LEU A 466 -14.29 -13.60 -0.86
CA LEU A 466 -14.41 -14.72 0.08
C LEU A 466 -14.12 -14.30 1.53
N ILE A 467 -13.20 -13.36 1.77
CA ILE A 467 -12.94 -12.85 3.13
C ILE A 467 -14.11 -11.98 3.59
N TYR A 468 -14.60 -11.08 2.74
CA TYR A 468 -15.69 -10.17 3.10
C TYR A 468 -17.01 -10.91 3.35
N ALA A 469 -17.36 -11.91 2.54
CA ALA A 469 -18.53 -12.74 2.76
C ALA A 469 -18.48 -13.53 4.08
N ARG A 470 -17.29 -14.03 4.45
CA ARG A 470 -17.08 -14.71 5.74
C ARG A 470 -17.23 -13.74 6.91
N PHE A 471 -16.61 -12.56 6.85
CA PHE A 471 -16.78 -11.53 7.88
C PHE A 471 -18.25 -11.12 8.03
N TRP A 472 -18.94 -10.86 6.92
CA TRP A 472 -20.35 -10.50 6.90
C TRP A 472 -21.23 -11.58 7.53
N ASN A 473 -20.97 -12.86 7.21
CA ASN A 473 -21.67 -13.99 7.81
C ASN A 473 -21.42 -14.09 9.31
N LYS A 474 -20.17 -13.96 9.76
CA LYS A 474 -19.79 -14.02 11.18
C LYS A 474 -20.43 -12.90 11.99
N PHE A 475 -20.48 -11.70 11.44
CA PHE A 475 -21.20 -10.60 12.06
C PHE A 475 -22.69 -10.93 12.24
N LEU A 476 -23.36 -11.41 11.20
CA LEU A 476 -24.78 -11.81 11.31
C LEU A 476 -24.99 -13.03 12.22
N PHE A 477 -23.99 -13.92 12.33
CA PHE A 477 -23.98 -15.04 13.27
C PHE A 477 -23.92 -14.55 14.72
N ASP A 478 -23.12 -13.51 14.99
CA ASP A 478 -23.01 -12.90 16.32
C ASP A 478 -24.32 -12.25 16.78
N LEU A 479 -25.08 -11.70 15.81
CA LEU A 479 -26.44 -11.20 16.04
C LEU A 479 -27.49 -12.32 16.17
N GLY A 480 -27.10 -13.58 16.00
CA GLY A 480 -27.99 -14.75 16.06
C GLY A 480 -28.93 -14.88 14.87
N LEU A 481 -28.61 -14.26 13.73
CA LEU A 481 -29.44 -14.28 12.52
C LEU A 481 -29.08 -15.45 11.61
N THR A 482 -27.79 -15.69 11.37
CA THR A 482 -27.34 -16.89 10.67
C THR A 482 -27.13 -18.04 11.64
N VAL A 483 -27.29 -19.28 11.16
CA VAL A 483 -27.20 -20.49 12.01
C VAL A 483 -25.85 -21.23 11.88
N LYS A 484 -24.98 -20.76 10.99
CA LYS A 484 -23.62 -21.28 10.77
C LYS A 484 -22.61 -20.14 10.78
N ASP A 485 -21.45 -20.39 11.36
CA ASP A 485 -20.35 -19.41 11.46
C ASP A 485 -19.59 -19.20 10.13
N GLU A 486 -19.68 -20.15 9.18
CA GLU A 486 -19.06 -20.06 7.85
C GLU A 486 -20.11 -20.17 6.72
N PRO A 487 -20.05 -19.30 5.69
CA PRO A 487 -21.08 -19.23 4.66
C PRO A 487 -20.94 -20.29 3.56
N PHE A 488 -19.74 -20.81 3.30
CA PHE A 488 -19.46 -21.74 2.21
C PHE A 488 -18.76 -23.00 2.75
N GLN A 489 -19.48 -24.13 2.81
CA GLN A 489 -18.94 -25.37 3.37
C GLN A 489 -17.82 -25.94 2.51
N LYS A 490 -18.05 -26.05 1.20
CA LYS A 490 -17.08 -26.53 0.21
C LYS A 490 -16.82 -25.47 -0.85
N LEU A 491 -15.56 -25.35 -1.27
CA LEU A 491 -15.15 -24.46 -2.36
C LEU A 491 -14.47 -25.27 -3.47
N ILE A 492 -14.86 -25.03 -4.72
CA ILE A 492 -14.15 -25.54 -5.90
C ILE A 492 -13.79 -24.36 -6.79
N ASN A 493 -12.52 -24.23 -7.13
CA ASN A 493 -12.06 -23.23 -8.08
C ASN A 493 -11.97 -23.80 -9.49
N GLN A 494 -12.72 -23.24 -10.42
CA GLN A 494 -12.56 -23.55 -11.83
C GLN A 494 -11.21 -23.02 -12.36
N GLY A 495 -10.64 -23.72 -13.34
CA GLY A 495 -9.50 -23.21 -14.10
C GLY A 495 -9.87 -21.95 -14.87
N MET A 496 -8.88 -21.08 -15.09
CA MET A 496 -9.06 -19.88 -15.90
C MET A 496 -9.13 -20.26 -17.39
N ILE A 497 -10.09 -19.68 -18.12
CA ILE A 497 -10.08 -19.71 -19.58
C ILE A 497 -9.00 -18.73 -20.05
N GLN A 498 -8.07 -19.22 -20.87
CA GLN A 498 -6.98 -18.42 -21.41
C GLN A 498 -7.29 -17.98 -22.83
N GLY A 499 -6.79 -16.81 -23.18
CA GLY A 499 -6.85 -16.23 -24.51
C GLY A 499 -5.54 -15.53 -24.82
N ARG A 500 -5.33 -15.28 -26.11
CA ARG A 500 -4.17 -14.52 -26.56
C ARG A 500 -4.42 -13.04 -26.29
N SER A 501 -3.54 -12.39 -25.55
CA SER A 501 -3.49 -10.93 -25.45
C SER A 501 -2.43 -10.37 -26.40
N ASN A 502 -2.63 -9.15 -26.87
CA ASN A 502 -1.65 -8.43 -27.65
C ASN A 502 -1.20 -7.15 -26.93
N PHE A 503 0.03 -6.75 -27.18
CA PHE A 503 0.65 -5.58 -26.58
C PHE A 503 1.15 -4.60 -27.63
N VAL A 504 0.92 -3.32 -27.35
CA VAL A 504 1.66 -2.20 -27.94
C VAL A 504 2.63 -1.66 -26.89
N TYR A 505 3.77 -1.14 -27.32
CA TYR A 505 4.81 -0.65 -26.41
C TYR A 505 4.87 0.86 -26.47
N ARG A 506 4.45 1.51 -25.38
CA ARG A 506 4.44 2.96 -25.27
C ARG A 506 5.84 3.45 -24.87
N VAL A 507 6.37 4.39 -25.64
CA VAL A 507 7.68 4.99 -25.41
C VAL A 507 7.63 5.94 -24.22
N ASN A 508 8.58 5.78 -23.30
CA ASN A 508 8.96 6.79 -22.33
C ASN A 508 10.08 7.65 -22.93
N LEU A 509 9.74 8.87 -23.32
CA LEU A 509 10.67 9.77 -24.04
C LEU A 509 11.93 10.14 -23.25
N GLU A 510 11.85 10.22 -21.91
CA GLU A 510 13.04 10.49 -21.08
C GLU A 510 13.98 9.28 -21.09
N LYS A 511 13.45 8.09 -20.83
CA LYS A 511 14.24 6.85 -20.90
C LYS A 511 14.82 6.62 -22.29
N MET A 512 14.08 6.99 -23.34
CA MET A 512 14.54 6.88 -24.73
C MET A 512 15.71 7.81 -25.01
N ALA A 513 15.61 9.08 -24.59
CA ALA A 513 16.69 10.05 -24.74
C ALA A 513 17.95 9.63 -23.96
N GLU A 514 17.78 9.19 -22.71
CA GLU A 514 18.86 8.63 -21.90
C GLU A 514 19.51 7.43 -22.59
N TYR A 515 18.72 6.46 -23.06
CA TYR A 515 19.23 5.29 -23.77
C TYR A 515 19.98 5.67 -25.05
N MET A 516 19.43 6.58 -25.86
CA MET A 516 20.09 7.09 -27.07
C MET A 516 21.42 7.78 -26.77
N LEU A 517 21.48 8.55 -25.68
CA LEU A 517 22.73 9.17 -25.26
C LEU A 517 23.75 8.09 -24.86
N TRP A 518 23.33 7.12 -24.06
CA TRP A 518 24.19 6.04 -23.60
C TRP A 518 24.84 5.26 -24.76
N GLU A 519 24.08 4.91 -25.79
CA GLU A 519 24.60 4.24 -27.00
C GLU A 519 25.68 5.06 -27.74
N ASN A 520 25.69 6.38 -27.53
CA ASN A 520 26.70 7.28 -28.07
C ASN A 520 27.86 7.57 -27.11
N LEU A 521 27.71 7.27 -25.82
CA LEU A 521 28.75 7.49 -24.81
C LEU A 521 29.55 6.23 -24.45
N LYS A 522 28.91 5.05 -24.44
CA LYS A 522 29.46 3.79 -23.88
C LYS A 522 30.80 3.33 -24.48
N ASP A 523 31.07 3.67 -25.74
CA ASP A 523 32.28 3.25 -26.46
C ASP A 523 33.36 4.35 -26.53
N ARG A 524 33.34 5.31 -25.58
CA ARG A 524 34.30 6.44 -25.53
C ARG A 524 34.34 7.28 -26.82
N LYS A 525 33.23 7.39 -27.57
CA LYS A 525 33.13 8.16 -28.84
C LYS A 525 33.39 9.67 -28.67
N THR A 526 33.43 10.15 -27.44
CA THR A 526 33.75 11.53 -27.05
C THR A 526 35.21 11.71 -26.60
N GLY A 527 36.01 10.64 -26.60
CA GLY A 527 37.40 10.63 -26.13
C GLY A 527 37.57 10.25 -24.66
N VAL A 528 36.48 10.25 -23.88
CA VAL A 528 36.48 9.92 -22.44
C VAL A 528 35.48 8.83 -22.10
N GLY A 529 35.71 8.13 -20.99
CA GLY A 529 34.75 7.18 -20.43
C GLY A 529 33.58 7.86 -19.73
N PHE A 530 32.39 7.28 -19.86
CA PHE A 530 31.18 7.66 -19.11
C PHE A 530 30.61 6.46 -18.36
N GLU A 531 30.13 6.73 -17.15
CA GLU A 531 29.36 5.82 -16.31
C GLU A 531 27.89 6.24 -16.38
N ARG A 532 27.00 5.29 -16.65
CA ARG A 532 25.54 5.49 -16.60
C ARG A 532 25.04 5.23 -15.18
N ASP A 533 24.00 5.96 -14.78
CA ASP A 533 23.37 5.83 -13.46
C ASP A 533 24.36 6.07 -12.30
N TYR A 534 25.32 6.98 -12.50
CA TYR A 534 26.36 7.30 -11.53
C TYR A 534 25.76 7.83 -10.22
N ARG A 535 26.40 7.50 -9.10
CA ARG A 535 25.97 7.93 -7.78
C ARG A 535 27.12 8.54 -6.98
N ASP A 536 26.87 9.71 -6.40
CA ASP A 536 27.69 10.28 -5.31
C ASP A 536 26.80 10.47 -4.08
N GLY A 537 26.94 9.59 -3.10
CA GLY A 537 26.03 9.50 -1.96
C GLY A 537 24.59 9.24 -2.40
N ASN A 538 23.67 10.11 -1.98
CA ASN A 538 22.25 10.01 -2.29
C ASN A 538 21.87 10.57 -3.68
N ARG A 539 22.80 11.28 -4.34
CA ARG A 539 22.54 11.88 -5.65
C ARG A 539 22.82 10.88 -6.75
N LYS A 540 21.80 10.62 -7.56
CA LYS A 540 21.91 9.83 -8.78
C LYS A 540 21.98 10.80 -9.95
N PHE A 541 22.97 10.59 -10.81
CA PHE A 541 23.13 11.30 -12.06
C PHE A 541 22.93 10.34 -13.23
N ASP A 542 22.34 10.83 -14.33
CA ASP A 542 22.15 9.99 -15.53
C ASP A 542 23.49 9.54 -16.10
N PHE A 543 24.45 10.46 -16.23
CA PHE A 543 25.81 10.15 -16.70
C PHE A 543 26.90 10.93 -15.97
N PHE A 544 28.04 10.29 -15.75
CA PHE A 544 29.23 10.91 -15.20
C PHE A 544 30.50 10.49 -15.96
N SER A 545 31.38 11.45 -16.25
CA SER A 545 32.74 11.18 -16.72
C SER A 545 33.75 11.69 -15.70
N LYS A 546 34.45 10.74 -15.05
CA LYS A 546 35.55 11.05 -14.13
C LYS A 546 36.71 11.77 -14.83
N GLU A 547 37.01 11.39 -16.07
CA GLU A 547 38.12 11.95 -16.86
C GLU A 547 37.85 13.40 -17.27
N ALA A 548 36.61 13.72 -17.64
CA ALA A 548 36.21 15.08 -18.01
C ALA A 548 35.73 15.93 -16.82
N GLY A 549 35.51 15.31 -15.65
CA GLY A 549 34.85 15.92 -14.51
C GLY A 549 33.47 16.45 -14.88
N LEU A 550 32.67 15.68 -15.62
CA LEU A 550 31.40 16.13 -16.23
C LEU A 550 30.23 15.27 -15.79
N ILE A 551 29.17 15.91 -15.31
CA ILE A 551 27.86 15.33 -15.05
C ILE A 551 26.90 15.75 -16.16
N ILE A 552 26.09 14.80 -16.65
CA ILE A 552 25.04 15.05 -17.64
C ILE A 552 23.70 14.53 -17.11
N GLU A 553 22.67 15.38 -17.19
CA GLU A 553 21.28 15.03 -16.90
C GLU A 553 20.41 15.18 -18.16
N VAL A 554 19.58 14.18 -18.42
CA VAL A 554 18.65 14.13 -19.54
C VAL A 554 17.23 14.03 -19.01
N LYS A 555 16.51 15.15 -19.02
CA LYS A 555 15.13 15.22 -18.51
C LYS A 555 14.28 16.16 -19.35
N ARG A 556 12.98 16.19 -19.10
CA ARG A 556 12.10 17.25 -19.61
C ARG A 556 12.54 18.63 -19.10
N GLN A 557 12.28 19.65 -19.90
CA GLN A 557 12.58 21.05 -19.60
C GLN A 557 12.17 21.46 -18.17
N GLN A 558 10.91 21.25 -17.79
CA GLN A 558 10.39 21.58 -16.46
C GLN A 558 11.08 20.81 -15.32
N SER A 559 11.53 19.58 -15.60
CA SER A 559 12.26 18.77 -14.61
C SER A 559 13.68 19.31 -14.45
N LEU A 560 14.33 19.70 -15.54
CA LEU A 560 15.66 20.32 -15.52
C LEU A 560 15.65 21.65 -14.76
N GLU A 561 14.65 22.50 -14.97
CA GLU A 561 14.50 23.77 -14.24
C GLU A 561 14.46 23.58 -12.72
N LYS A 562 13.79 22.51 -12.25
CA LYS A 562 13.71 22.20 -10.82
C LYS A 562 15.04 21.74 -10.22
N ILE A 563 15.87 21.05 -11.01
CA ILE A 563 17.14 20.47 -10.53
C ILE A 563 18.35 21.34 -10.86
N ALA A 564 18.22 22.35 -11.71
CA ALA A 564 19.34 23.14 -12.20
C ALA A 564 20.14 23.78 -11.05
N HIS A 565 19.50 24.61 -10.24
CA HIS A 565 20.16 25.29 -9.13
C HIS A 565 20.83 24.33 -8.11
N PRO A 566 20.17 23.28 -7.58
CA PRO A 566 20.82 22.38 -6.64
C PRO A 566 22.00 21.60 -7.27
N TYR A 567 21.91 21.26 -8.56
CA TYR A 567 22.97 20.49 -9.23
C TYR A 567 24.17 21.37 -9.58
N GLU A 568 23.93 22.64 -9.94
CA GLU A 568 24.99 23.64 -10.15
C GLU A 568 25.79 23.87 -8.86
N ALA A 569 25.09 24.05 -7.73
CA ALA A 569 25.72 24.24 -6.43
C ALA A 569 26.62 23.03 -6.06
N TYR A 570 26.12 21.82 -6.27
CA TYR A 570 26.88 20.58 -6.04
C TYR A 570 28.10 20.46 -6.96
N CYS A 571 27.93 20.71 -8.26
CA CYS A 571 29.04 20.62 -9.21
C CYS A 571 30.14 21.65 -8.89
N LYS A 572 29.75 22.86 -8.49
CA LYS A 572 30.69 23.91 -8.07
C LYS A 572 31.51 23.52 -6.84
N ASP A 573 30.88 22.92 -5.83
CA ASP A 573 31.55 22.42 -4.62
C ASP A 573 32.60 21.33 -4.96
N LYS A 574 32.24 20.43 -5.88
CA LYS A 574 33.09 19.29 -6.28
C LYS A 574 34.10 19.60 -7.38
N GLY A 575 34.09 20.83 -7.92
CA GLY A 575 34.91 21.19 -9.07
C GLY A 575 34.54 20.44 -10.36
N LEU A 576 33.28 20.04 -10.50
CA LEU A 576 32.73 19.33 -11.66
C LEU A 576 32.00 20.31 -12.59
N LYS A 577 31.83 19.90 -13.85
CA LYS A 577 31.02 20.57 -14.86
C LYS A 577 29.63 19.93 -14.89
N LEU A 578 28.59 20.74 -15.09
CA LEU A 578 27.22 20.27 -15.28
C LEU A 578 26.75 20.50 -16.71
N MET A 579 26.02 19.53 -17.27
CA MET A 579 25.30 19.70 -18.52
C MET A 579 23.87 19.18 -18.38
N LEU A 580 22.92 20.09 -18.48
CA LEU A 580 21.50 19.77 -18.50
C LEU A 580 21.03 19.75 -19.96
N ILE A 581 20.49 18.61 -20.39
CA ILE A 581 20.11 18.37 -21.77
C ILE A 581 18.62 18.07 -21.83
N PRO A 582 17.79 19.03 -22.30
CA PRO A 582 16.37 18.78 -22.50
C PRO A 582 16.16 17.62 -23.49
N ILE A 583 15.17 16.76 -23.25
CA ILE A 583 14.82 15.67 -24.18
C ILE A 583 14.58 16.16 -25.63
N ARG A 584 14.21 17.43 -25.82
CA ARG A 584 14.02 18.03 -27.15
C ARG A 584 15.31 18.06 -27.98
N ASP A 585 16.47 18.11 -27.33
CA ASP A 585 17.76 18.15 -28.02
C ASP A 585 18.06 16.84 -28.78
N PHE A 586 17.40 15.74 -28.41
CA PHE A 586 17.59 14.44 -29.05
C PHE A 586 16.98 14.33 -30.45
N LEU A 587 16.22 15.33 -30.89
CA LEU A 587 15.89 15.50 -32.30
C LEU A 587 17.12 15.81 -33.16
N GLU A 588 18.17 16.36 -32.54
CA GLU A 588 19.43 16.75 -33.18
C GLU A 588 20.62 16.19 -32.39
N ILE A 589 20.63 14.87 -32.18
CA ILE A 589 21.61 14.18 -31.31
C ILE A 589 23.07 14.48 -31.71
N ASP A 590 23.37 14.71 -32.98
CA ASP A 590 24.71 15.09 -33.43
C ASP A 590 25.18 16.42 -32.81
N LYS A 591 24.27 17.40 -32.65
CA LYS A 591 24.57 18.67 -31.97
C LYS A 591 24.77 18.46 -30.48
N VAL A 592 24.02 17.55 -29.87
CA VAL A 592 24.24 17.14 -28.46
C VAL A 592 25.63 16.56 -28.29
N MET A 593 26.00 15.62 -29.16
CA MET A 593 27.31 14.98 -29.12
C MET A 593 28.45 15.97 -29.40
N GLU A 594 28.27 16.92 -30.32
CA GLU A 594 29.22 18.01 -30.54
C GLU A 594 29.39 18.89 -29.28
N ARG A 595 28.28 19.27 -28.64
CA ARG A 595 28.29 20.04 -27.38
C ARG A 595 29.04 19.29 -26.27
N ILE A 596 28.79 17.98 -26.12
CA ILE A 596 29.50 17.14 -25.15
C ILE A 596 30.99 17.10 -25.47
N ARG A 597 31.38 16.88 -26.74
CA ARG A 597 32.79 16.88 -27.15
C ARG A 597 33.48 18.21 -26.82
N LYS A 598 32.86 19.35 -27.11
CA LYS A 598 33.40 20.68 -26.78
C LYS A 598 33.68 20.84 -25.29
N VAL A 599 32.71 20.45 -24.44
CA VAL A 599 32.87 20.54 -22.98
C VAL A 599 33.94 19.59 -22.44
N VAL A 600 34.02 18.37 -22.99
CA VAL A 600 35.09 17.41 -22.69
C VAL A 600 36.48 17.99 -23.03
N HIS A 601 36.60 18.71 -24.15
CA HIS A 601 37.86 19.34 -24.60
C HIS A 601 38.14 20.71 -23.94
N GLY A 602 37.36 21.11 -22.93
CA GLY A 602 37.63 22.29 -22.11
C GLY A 602 36.99 23.59 -22.57
N GLU A 603 36.13 23.57 -23.60
CA GLU A 603 35.35 24.74 -23.98
C GLU A 603 34.29 25.06 -22.91
N LYS A 604 34.17 26.34 -22.54
CA LYS A 604 33.10 26.81 -21.65
C LYS A 604 31.81 26.95 -22.46
N MET A 605 30.77 26.22 -22.05
CA MET A 605 29.43 26.28 -22.63
C MET A 605 28.41 26.56 -21.52
N PRO A 606 27.21 27.08 -21.85
CA PRO A 606 26.11 27.18 -20.90
C PRO A 606 25.76 25.79 -20.36
N GLU A 607 25.55 25.69 -19.04
CA GLU A 607 25.19 24.45 -18.36
C GLU A 607 23.77 24.01 -18.76
N PHE A 608 22.88 24.99 -18.87
CA PHE A 608 21.50 24.83 -19.28
C PHE A 608 21.17 25.72 -20.48
N ILE A 609 20.47 25.15 -21.47
CA ILE A 609 19.92 25.88 -22.61
C ILE A 609 18.42 25.62 -22.59
N GLU A 610 17.65 26.64 -22.18
CA GLU A 610 16.20 26.56 -22.16
C GLU A 610 15.65 26.38 -23.57
N LYS A 611 14.71 25.44 -23.70
CA LYS A 611 13.96 25.23 -24.93
C LYS A 611 12.49 25.10 -24.63
N GLU A 612 11.67 25.54 -25.59
CA GLU A 612 10.24 25.28 -25.60
C GLU A 612 9.94 23.78 -25.37
N SER A 613 8.99 23.50 -24.49
CA SER A 613 8.56 22.15 -24.17
C SER A 613 8.02 21.40 -25.39
N LEU A 614 8.32 20.10 -25.49
CA LEU A 614 7.73 19.22 -26.50
C LEU A 614 6.25 18.97 -26.18
N LYS A 615 5.40 19.09 -27.19
CA LYS A 615 4.01 18.62 -27.09
C LYS A 615 4.03 17.09 -26.95
N LEU A 616 3.53 16.59 -25.83
CA LEU A 616 3.51 15.16 -25.51
C LEU A 616 2.44 14.46 -26.34
N ILE A 617 2.84 13.91 -27.47
CA ILE A 617 2.04 12.99 -28.27
C ILE A 617 2.40 11.56 -27.84
N PRO A 618 1.43 10.63 -27.70
CA PRO A 618 1.73 9.23 -27.46
C PRO A 618 2.59 8.65 -28.59
N VAL A 619 3.75 8.10 -28.27
CA VAL A 619 4.62 7.42 -29.22
C VAL A 619 4.68 5.94 -28.87
N TYR A 620 4.56 5.07 -29.86
CA TYR A 620 4.63 3.63 -29.73
C TYR A 620 5.75 3.07 -30.58
N VAL A 621 6.37 1.99 -30.13
CA VAL A 621 7.51 1.37 -30.81
C VAL A 621 7.27 -0.12 -31.05
N SER A 622 7.57 -0.62 -32.24
CA SER A 622 7.38 -2.03 -32.64
C SER A 622 8.13 -2.98 -31.69
N LYS A 623 7.58 -4.17 -31.46
CA LYS A 623 8.10 -5.19 -30.51
C LYS A 623 9.60 -5.43 -30.65
N ASN A 624 10.07 -5.63 -31.88
CA ASN A 624 11.45 -6.06 -32.14
C ASN A 624 12.40 -4.89 -32.40
N TYR A 625 11.97 -3.65 -32.15
CA TYR A 625 12.86 -2.51 -32.28
C TYR A 625 14.05 -2.66 -31.30
N PRO A 626 15.31 -2.48 -31.74
CA PRO A 626 16.47 -2.69 -30.88
C PRO A 626 16.48 -1.78 -29.65
N GLY A 627 16.72 -2.36 -28.46
CA GLY A 627 16.86 -1.64 -27.19
C GLY A 627 15.55 -1.14 -26.58
N ARG A 628 14.41 -1.46 -27.21
CA ARG A 628 13.05 -1.04 -26.82
C ARG A 628 12.72 -1.30 -25.36
N GLU A 629 13.19 -2.41 -24.82
CA GLU A 629 13.05 -2.84 -23.42
C GLU A 629 13.62 -1.82 -22.41
N HIS A 630 14.53 -0.94 -22.83
CA HIS A 630 15.10 0.08 -21.96
C HIS A 630 14.24 1.35 -21.86
N PHE A 631 13.32 1.57 -22.79
CA PHE A 631 12.63 2.85 -22.93
C PHE A 631 11.13 2.77 -23.23
N SER A 632 10.50 1.61 -23.11
CA SER A 632 9.05 1.49 -23.32
C SER A 632 8.39 0.50 -22.39
N ASP A 633 7.10 0.72 -22.17
CA ASP A 633 6.25 -0.11 -21.32
C ASP A 633 5.17 -0.79 -22.17
N ALA A 634 4.88 -2.06 -21.90
CA ALA A 634 3.85 -2.82 -22.61
C ALA A 634 2.44 -2.39 -22.15
N ILE A 635 1.52 -2.26 -23.09
CA ILE A 635 0.12 -1.89 -22.87
C ILE A 635 -0.76 -2.84 -23.67
N HIS A 636 -1.78 -3.42 -23.03
CA HIS A 636 -2.78 -4.24 -23.71
C HIS A 636 -3.49 -3.45 -24.81
N VAL A 637 -3.63 -4.09 -25.97
CA VAL A 637 -4.44 -3.59 -27.08
C VAL A 637 -5.53 -4.60 -27.41
N ASP A 638 -6.68 -4.09 -27.85
CA ASP A 638 -7.78 -4.93 -28.29
C ASP A 638 -7.34 -5.89 -29.39
N VAL A 639 -7.58 -7.18 -29.13
CA VAL A 639 -7.17 -8.28 -30.02
C VAL A 639 -7.75 -8.16 -31.41
N ASN A 640 -8.89 -7.49 -31.55
CA ASN A 640 -9.53 -7.26 -32.85
C ASN A 640 -8.81 -6.21 -33.69
N LEU A 641 -7.91 -5.41 -33.08
CA LEU A 641 -7.07 -4.43 -33.77
C LEU A 641 -5.74 -5.04 -34.26
N VAL A 642 -5.52 -6.34 -34.04
CA VAL A 642 -4.25 -7.00 -34.35
C VAL A 642 -4.49 -8.22 -35.24
N HIS A 643 -3.86 -8.20 -36.42
CA HIS A 643 -3.96 -9.28 -37.41
C HIS A 643 -2.58 -9.87 -37.69
N ASN A 644 -2.39 -11.16 -37.40
CA ASN A 644 -1.09 -11.85 -37.55
C ASN A 644 0.07 -11.09 -36.89
N ASP A 645 -0.14 -10.68 -35.64
CA ASP A 645 0.81 -9.90 -34.82
C ASP A 645 1.04 -8.47 -35.34
N ILE A 646 0.34 -8.01 -36.37
CA ILE A 646 0.44 -6.66 -36.92
C ILE A 646 -0.72 -5.79 -36.43
N LEU A 647 -0.41 -4.64 -35.86
CA LEU A 647 -1.40 -3.66 -35.42
C LEU A 647 -2.04 -2.94 -36.62
N ASP A 648 -3.36 -2.83 -36.63
CA ASP A 648 -4.08 -1.84 -37.43
C ASP A 648 -3.95 -0.46 -36.74
N ILE A 649 -3.01 0.35 -37.25
CA ILE A 649 -2.66 1.65 -36.69
C ILE A 649 -3.83 2.64 -36.76
N GLU A 650 -4.60 2.62 -37.84
CA GLU A 650 -5.70 3.56 -38.03
C GLU A 650 -6.87 3.21 -37.09
N ALA A 651 -7.19 1.92 -36.97
CA ALA A 651 -8.18 1.46 -36.01
C ALA A 651 -7.74 1.73 -34.55
N PHE A 652 -6.45 1.58 -34.25
CA PHE A 652 -5.89 1.92 -32.94
C PHE A 652 -5.98 3.42 -32.62
N LYS A 653 -5.68 4.30 -33.58
CA LYS A 653 -5.84 5.77 -33.40
C LYS A 653 -7.30 6.16 -33.17
N ALA A 654 -8.23 5.47 -33.83
CA ALA A 654 -9.67 5.67 -33.67
C ALA A 654 -10.24 5.06 -32.37
N TRP A 655 -9.49 4.17 -31.71
CA TRP A 655 -9.98 3.39 -30.58
C TRP A 655 -10.32 4.26 -29.35
N GLN A 656 -9.49 5.26 -29.05
CA GLN A 656 -9.71 6.16 -27.91
C GLN A 656 -9.31 7.60 -28.25
N PRO A 657 -10.02 8.64 -27.77
CA PRO A 657 -9.77 10.03 -28.16
C PRO A 657 -8.33 10.52 -27.95
N HIS A 658 -7.66 10.03 -26.90
CA HIS A 658 -6.30 10.44 -26.58
C HIS A 658 -5.23 9.80 -27.50
N LEU A 659 -5.60 8.78 -28.29
CA LEU A 659 -4.73 8.07 -29.23
C LEU A 659 -4.79 8.64 -30.65
N ALA A 660 -5.71 9.56 -30.93
CA ALA A 660 -5.97 10.07 -32.29
C ALA A 660 -4.72 10.62 -32.99
N ASN A 661 -3.80 11.21 -32.22
CA ASN A 661 -2.56 11.77 -32.75
C ASN A 661 -1.33 10.87 -32.53
N ALA A 662 -1.50 9.61 -32.12
CA ALA A 662 -0.38 8.75 -31.76
C ALA A 662 0.61 8.54 -32.91
N GLU A 663 1.90 8.44 -32.60
CA GLU A 663 2.98 8.21 -33.56
C GLU A 663 3.61 6.82 -33.35
N PHE A 664 4.15 6.23 -34.42
CA PHE A 664 4.60 4.85 -34.42
C PHE A 664 6.00 4.70 -35.02
N ILE A 665 6.89 4.06 -34.26
CA ILE A 665 8.20 3.60 -34.73
C ILE A 665 8.03 2.17 -35.23
N LEU A 666 8.13 2.02 -36.55
CA LEU A 666 7.80 0.79 -37.28
C LEU A 666 9.04 -0.09 -37.52
N GLU A 667 8.79 -1.37 -37.81
CA GLU A 667 9.74 -2.38 -38.28
C GLU A 667 9.35 -2.77 -39.71
N ASP A 668 10.20 -2.49 -40.70
CA ASP A 668 9.93 -2.74 -42.12
C ASP A 668 8.56 -2.20 -42.60
N GLY A 669 8.19 -1.01 -42.10
CA GLY A 669 6.93 -0.34 -42.43
C GLY A 669 5.69 -0.91 -41.72
N LYS A 670 5.85 -1.82 -40.76
CA LYS A 670 4.75 -2.41 -39.97
C LYS A 670 4.98 -2.24 -38.48
N TYR A 671 3.89 -2.26 -37.71
CA TYR A 671 3.97 -2.30 -36.26
C TYR A 671 3.71 -3.73 -35.77
N VAL A 672 4.74 -4.39 -35.27
CA VAL A 672 4.64 -5.75 -34.71
C VAL A 672 4.29 -5.64 -33.23
N CYS A 673 3.17 -6.26 -32.84
CA CYS A 673 2.70 -6.35 -31.47
C CYS A 673 3.44 -7.44 -30.68
N GLY A 674 3.58 -7.20 -29.38
CA GLY A 674 3.82 -8.27 -28.41
C GLY A 674 2.59 -9.14 -28.26
N TRP A 675 2.76 -10.35 -27.73
CA TRP A 675 1.63 -11.18 -27.32
C TRP A 675 2.03 -12.14 -26.20
N GLU A 676 1.02 -12.57 -25.45
CA GLU A 676 1.12 -13.66 -24.48
C GLU A 676 -0.20 -14.42 -24.40
N VAL A 677 -0.18 -15.62 -23.81
CA VAL A 677 -1.39 -16.38 -23.48
C VAL A 677 -1.68 -16.21 -22.00
N GLU A 678 -2.82 -15.57 -21.70
CA GLU A 678 -3.19 -15.23 -20.32
C GLU A 678 -4.71 -15.30 -20.13
N LYS A 679 -5.20 -15.09 -18.91
CA LYS A 679 -6.64 -15.12 -18.61
C LYS A 679 -7.43 -14.18 -19.54
N MET A 680 -8.53 -14.67 -20.10
CA MET A 680 -9.49 -13.82 -20.81
C MET A 680 -10.13 -12.81 -19.84
N SER A 681 -9.99 -11.53 -20.14
CA SER A 681 -10.51 -10.42 -19.35
C SER A 681 -10.85 -9.23 -20.23
N LYS A 682 -12.01 -8.62 -19.98
CA LYS A 682 -12.37 -7.34 -20.62
C LYS A 682 -11.34 -6.25 -20.37
N SER A 683 -10.66 -6.27 -19.22
CA SER A 683 -9.60 -5.30 -18.89
C SER A 683 -8.31 -5.49 -19.68
N LYS A 684 -8.11 -6.68 -20.26
CA LYS A 684 -6.96 -7.05 -21.09
C LYS A 684 -7.28 -6.97 -22.58
N TYR A 685 -8.52 -6.59 -22.92
CA TYR A 685 -9.05 -6.51 -24.27
C TYR A 685 -8.82 -7.77 -25.12
N ASN A 686 -8.82 -8.94 -24.48
CA ASN A 686 -8.57 -10.25 -25.11
C ASN A 686 -9.81 -11.16 -25.08
N VAL A 687 -10.99 -10.56 -24.94
CA VAL A 687 -12.28 -11.27 -24.97
C VAL A 687 -12.88 -11.12 -26.37
N GLN A 688 -13.14 -12.23 -27.03
CA GLN A 688 -13.95 -12.26 -28.26
C GLN A 688 -15.36 -12.74 -27.91
N ASN A 689 -16.37 -12.08 -28.46
CA ASN A 689 -17.73 -12.58 -28.38
C ASN A 689 -17.87 -13.77 -29.33
N PRO A 690 -18.42 -14.92 -28.91
CA PRO A 690 -18.68 -16.04 -29.81
C PRO A 690 -19.53 -15.68 -31.03
N ASP A 691 -20.37 -14.64 -30.93
CA ASP A 691 -21.20 -14.16 -32.05
C ASP A 691 -20.40 -13.41 -33.13
N ASP A 692 -19.16 -12.98 -32.82
CA ASP A 692 -18.27 -12.25 -33.72
C ASP A 692 -17.25 -13.17 -34.45
N LEU A 693 -17.29 -14.49 -34.18
CA LEU A 693 -16.48 -15.55 -34.79
C LEU A 693 -17.29 -16.31 -35.85
#